data_AF-A0A178F909-F1
#
_entry.id   AF-A0A178F909-F1
#
_cell.length_a   1.000
_cell.length_b   1.000
_cell.length_c   1.000
_cell.angle_alpha   90.00
_cell.angle_beta   90.00
_cell.angle_gamma   90.00
#
_symmetry.space_group_name_H-M   'P 1'
#
loop_
_entity.id
_entity.type
_entity.pdbx_description
1 polymer ?
#
loop_
_entity_poly.entity_id
_entity_poly.type
_entity_poly.pdbx_seq_one_letter_code
_entity_poly.pdbx_strand_id
1 'polypeptide(L)'
;MPGIKSPLALLALLGVQQALAVDGSWHAPNATDINNLGKVLNSNGVYGFIFDSSQTPDKEYGKYNWCNMPHVRPREYPKAPKKYKLQYVEVIHRHHKRTPYQSNTFPQESYRWDCDDEGLFYYGEPKQGRNSAKSYWKGYQNPINPFQPSGFKGSCSFPQISKEGLDDSWQHGRDLFAVYHKLLHFLPPQLDQSKVSFRVTNNMITSQVAGMLINGMYGIKGDVPLSVESPQTDSLEPKYSCPKSSALFSGAKDAPNTPWADHLARTKEFVAELDAISGVSPSDSGWHSSFDHYFDNLSARLCHAKPLPCNIKDISRCITRTQADKVFRLGQFEYSYMYRDSKSSLPASTSSLGVWIAELAQHLHDQVAGKDGKMLYRHNVAHDGSVSRLLSILQLDVMVWPGMGSEIVFELYSKKKTTWGREKEYFVRVLFSGQVMRSSHPELGLLDMVPVTTLLSYFDGLVGEKARFSKAMSDMYKSEVPSYADLIDIVTEVNARLASQDQSNTRVGTSGPDTKDIDRLTLERHGAIRLGTSFELSTIRRLFSQFGMYPVGYYDLSVAGLPLHATAFRPIDAEALEKNPFRVFTTLLRPDLLRKEARDLSQAILRKRRIFSSRLLDLLDEAEIKGGIVPDLVDEFIEETLEVFRWHETAVTSHDEYLQLRDEHPLLADIASFRSAHINHLTPRTLDIDQAQVAMKLRGLEVKERIEGPPPRKNGILLRQTSFKAIHEKVYFHSSENGMVQGIHTARFGEIEQRGAALTYKGRQLYDILLTEVNDRTRGLELGAPAYDQVLADVFAAFPDDKDILRDQELIFCYYKPTSKALALLSEKSAVFPTSIDGLLGQGLVKFKPVTYEDFLPFSAAGIFRSNLGETGGENPTIKSEQDKRGFEECLGAKTQDSMKLYSEIQRKSLEYCLHLFNLKDTGS
;
A
#
# COMPACT_ATOMS: atom_id res chain seq x y z
N MET A 1 12.56 58.24 -29.89
CA MET A 1 13.88 57.57 -30.06
C MET A 1 14.96 58.47 -29.51
N PRO A 2 16.08 57.97 -28.95
CA PRO A 2 16.35 56.75 -28.17
C PRO A 2 16.82 57.15 -26.73
N GLY A 3 17.13 56.30 -25.75
CA GLY A 3 17.49 54.90 -25.79
C GLY A 3 17.52 54.27 -24.39
N ILE A 4 17.43 52.95 -24.44
CA ILE A 4 17.28 51.96 -23.39
C ILE A 4 18.63 51.71 -22.71
N LYS A 5 18.65 51.44 -21.39
CA LYS A 5 19.18 50.20 -20.76
C LYS A 5 19.39 50.36 -19.25
N SER A 6 18.54 49.65 -18.49
CA SER A 6 18.92 48.69 -17.43
C SER A 6 18.08 48.85 -16.16
N PRO A 7 17.06 48.00 -15.92
CA PRO A 7 16.47 47.81 -14.60
C PRO A 7 17.13 46.58 -13.96
N LEU A 8 18.35 46.71 -13.43
CA LEU A 8 19.02 45.63 -12.70
C LEU A 8 19.00 45.83 -11.17
N ALA A 9 18.14 46.71 -10.65
CA ALA A 9 18.16 47.10 -9.24
C ALA A 9 16.80 47.01 -8.52
N LEU A 10 15.83 46.25 -9.05
CA LEU A 10 14.53 46.04 -8.38
C LEU A 10 14.06 44.57 -8.38
N LEU A 11 15.00 43.62 -8.41
CA LEU A 11 14.75 42.16 -8.42
C LEU A 11 15.38 41.48 -7.20
N ALA A 12 15.38 42.17 -6.06
CA ALA A 12 15.82 41.64 -4.78
C ALA A 12 14.67 41.78 -3.77
N LEU A 13 13.63 40.95 -3.89
CA LEU A 13 12.62 40.63 -2.87
C LEU A 13 11.49 39.81 -3.53
N LEU A 14 11.73 38.52 -3.74
CA LEU A 14 10.73 37.44 -3.88
C LEU A 14 11.52 36.12 -4.06
N GLY A 15 12.21 35.72 -3.00
CA GLY A 15 12.83 34.40 -2.92
C GLY A 15 11.73 33.36 -2.68
N VAL A 16 11.17 32.81 -3.74
CA VAL A 16 10.35 31.59 -3.68
C VAL A 16 11.32 30.45 -3.38
N GLN A 17 11.18 29.84 -2.20
CA GLN A 17 11.91 28.63 -1.85
C GLN A 17 11.46 27.50 -2.78
N GLN A 18 12.30 27.18 -3.75
CA GLN A 18 12.26 25.93 -4.51
C GLN A 18 12.29 24.76 -3.51
N ALA A 19 11.23 23.97 -3.43
CA ALA A 19 11.38 22.58 -3.00
C ALA A 19 12.08 21.86 -4.17
N LEU A 20 13.09 21.06 -3.87
CA LEU A 20 13.81 20.22 -4.82
C LEU A 20 13.25 18.81 -4.70
N ALA A 21 13.08 18.14 -5.85
CA ALA A 21 12.63 16.76 -5.92
C ALA A 21 13.50 15.91 -5.00
N VAL A 22 12.93 15.41 -3.90
CA VAL A 22 13.70 14.71 -2.87
C VAL A 22 14.30 13.43 -3.47
N ASP A 23 15.62 13.31 -3.38
CA ASP A 23 16.39 12.21 -3.96
C ASP A 23 16.00 10.84 -3.35
N GLY A 24 15.23 10.03 -4.10
CA GLY A 24 14.88 8.67 -3.68
C GLY A 24 16.06 7.68 -3.72
N SER A 25 17.27 8.12 -4.08
CA SER A 25 18.43 7.26 -4.25
C SER A 25 19.10 6.89 -2.91
N TRP A 26 19.92 5.85 -3.00
CA TRP A 26 20.73 5.41 -1.88
C TRP A 26 21.96 6.30 -1.73
N HIS A 27 22.18 6.83 -0.53
CA HIS A 27 23.38 7.54 -0.13
C HIS A 27 24.21 6.67 0.81
N ALA A 28 25.50 6.55 0.53
CA ALA A 28 26.40 5.74 1.34
C ALA A 28 26.41 6.20 2.81
N PRO A 29 26.41 5.28 3.79
CA PRO A 29 26.63 5.61 5.19
C PRO A 29 28.08 6.06 5.41
N ASN A 30 28.35 6.65 6.57
CA ASN A 30 29.71 7.03 6.96
C ASN A 30 30.63 5.81 7.04
N ALA A 31 31.88 5.97 6.58
CA ALA A 31 32.90 4.94 6.71
C ALA A 31 33.45 4.93 8.15
N THR A 32 33.18 3.87 8.88
CA THR A 32 33.57 3.70 10.28
C THR A 32 34.35 2.39 10.46
N ASP A 33 34.76 2.11 11.69
CA ASP A 33 35.39 0.83 12.02
C ASP A 33 34.40 -0.33 11.98
N ILE A 34 33.09 -0.04 12.00
CA ILE A 34 32.00 -1.03 12.01
C ILE A 34 31.80 -1.66 10.63
N ASN A 35 31.85 -0.85 9.56
CA ASN A 35 31.64 -1.30 8.17
C ASN A 35 32.95 -1.51 7.38
N ASN A 36 34.11 -1.43 8.04
CA ASN A 36 35.39 -1.76 7.43
C ASN A 36 35.85 -3.16 7.84
N LEU A 37 35.66 -4.16 6.98
CA LEU A 37 36.01 -5.55 7.26
C LEU A 37 37.46 -5.76 7.71
N GLY A 38 38.42 -5.01 7.14
CA GLY A 38 39.82 -5.05 7.55
C GLY A 38 40.02 -4.64 9.01
N LYS A 39 39.32 -3.58 9.45
CA LYS A 39 39.34 -3.13 10.85
C LYS A 39 38.54 -4.04 11.76
N VAL A 40 37.37 -4.51 11.33
CA VAL A 40 36.53 -5.48 12.06
C VAL A 40 37.34 -6.70 12.50
N LEU A 41 38.14 -7.25 11.59
CA LEU A 41 38.93 -8.46 11.82
C LEU A 41 40.17 -8.23 12.70
N ASN A 42 40.78 -7.04 12.63
CA ASN A 42 42.06 -6.74 13.27
C ASN A 42 41.94 -5.93 14.58
N SER A 43 40.76 -5.40 14.89
CA SER A 43 40.53 -4.62 16.11
C SER A 43 40.34 -5.52 17.34
N ASN A 44 40.65 -4.98 18.52
CA ASN A 44 40.36 -5.59 19.81
C ASN A 44 39.10 -4.96 20.45
N GLY A 45 38.39 -5.72 21.30
CA GLY A 45 37.19 -5.23 22.00
C GLY A 45 36.00 -4.95 21.08
N VAL A 46 35.05 -4.14 21.51
CA VAL A 46 33.76 -3.96 20.81
C VAL A 46 33.43 -2.48 20.56
N TYR A 47 34.40 -1.67 20.12
CA TYR A 47 34.20 -0.23 19.89
C TYR A 47 33.75 0.55 21.15
N GLY A 48 34.08 -0.01 22.32
CA GLY A 48 33.60 0.48 23.61
C GLY A 48 32.16 0.11 23.94
N PHE A 49 31.42 -0.61 23.10
CA PHE A 49 30.03 -1.02 23.33
C PHE A 49 29.86 -1.93 24.55
N ILE A 50 28.64 -1.99 25.08
CA ILE A 50 28.28 -2.83 26.24
C ILE A 50 27.47 -4.05 25.75
N PHE A 51 27.86 -5.25 26.19
CA PHE A 51 27.21 -6.53 25.85
C PHE A 51 26.91 -7.40 27.08
N ASP A 52 27.22 -6.93 28.28
CA ASP A 52 27.21 -7.72 29.52
C ASP A 52 26.45 -7.06 30.67
N SER A 53 25.73 -5.96 30.42
CA SER A 53 24.95 -5.25 31.44
C SER A 53 23.82 -4.42 30.82
N SER A 54 22.63 -4.41 31.42
CA SER A 54 21.55 -3.46 31.07
C SER A 54 21.79 -2.06 31.63
N GLN A 55 22.79 -1.86 32.49
CA GLN A 55 23.07 -0.57 33.11
C GLN A 55 24.15 0.19 32.33
N THR A 56 23.77 1.34 31.80
CA THR A 56 24.70 2.34 31.26
C THR A 56 24.84 3.48 32.26
N PRO A 57 26.03 3.78 32.80
CA PRO A 57 26.23 4.90 33.71
C PRO A 57 25.77 6.22 33.07
N ASP A 58 25.18 7.12 33.86
CA ASP A 58 24.62 8.38 33.32
C ASP A 58 25.63 9.24 32.54
N LYS A 59 26.89 9.24 32.97
CA LYS A 59 28.00 9.95 32.29
C LYS A 59 28.35 9.37 30.91
N GLU A 60 27.89 8.16 30.61
CA GLU A 60 28.12 7.42 29.37
C GLU A 60 26.80 7.27 28.57
N TYR A 61 25.78 8.09 28.85
CA TYR A 61 24.54 8.09 28.08
C TYR A 61 24.80 8.25 26.57
N GLY A 62 23.98 7.58 25.74
CA GLY A 62 24.13 7.52 24.28
C GLY A 62 25.13 6.46 23.81
N LYS A 63 25.90 5.86 24.72
CA LYS A 63 26.76 4.71 24.42
C LYS A 63 25.91 3.50 24.04
N TYR A 64 26.27 2.84 22.95
CA TYR A 64 25.58 1.63 22.50
C TYR A 64 25.69 0.53 23.56
N ASN A 65 24.53 0.00 23.93
CA ASN A 65 24.39 -1.10 24.87
C ASN A 65 23.41 -2.11 24.28
N TRP A 66 23.92 -3.28 23.89
CA TRP A 66 23.11 -4.34 23.29
C TRP A 66 22.01 -4.85 24.22
N CYS A 67 22.29 -4.91 25.53
CA CYS A 67 21.39 -5.48 26.52
C CYS A 67 20.22 -4.55 26.87
N ASN A 68 20.44 -3.24 26.79
CA ASN A 68 19.43 -2.21 27.00
C ASN A 68 19.89 -0.91 26.31
N MET A 69 19.36 -0.65 25.12
CA MET A 69 19.76 0.49 24.31
C MET A 69 19.41 1.82 24.99
N PRO A 70 20.24 2.86 24.83
CA PRO A 70 19.85 4.20 25.24
C PRO A 70 18.55 4.60 24.54
N HIS A 71 17.72 5.36 25.26
CA HIS A 71 16.40 5.81 24.83
C HIS A 71 16.09 7.19 25.46
N VAL A 72 14.99 7.78 25.05
CA VAL A 72 14.47 9.06 25.53
C VAL A 72 14.29 8.99 27.05
N ARG A 73 14.96 9.92 27.75
CA ARG A 73 14.77 10.14 29.19
C ARG A 73 14.93 11.63 29.54
N PRO A 74 14.36 12.10 30.66
CA PRO A 74 14.25 13.54 30.93
C PRO A 74 15.56 14.33 30.98
N ARG A 75 16.66 13.69 31.40
CA ARG A 75 17.94 14.36 31.66
C ARG A 75 18.64 14.79 30.36
N GLU A 76 18.59 13.97 29.31
CA GLU A 76 19.29 14.20 28.04
C GLU A 76 18.34 14.48 26.86
N TYR A 77 17.03 14.51 27.11
CA TYR A 77 16.06 14.81 26.06
C TYR A 77 16.34 16.16 25.37
N PRO A 78 16.53 16.19 24.04
CA PRO A 78 16.80 17.43 23.31
C PRO A 78 15.53 18.28 23.23
N LYS A 79 15.38 19.25 24.13
CA LYS A 79 14.19 20.12 24.15
C LYS A 79 14.13 21.00 22.90
N ALA A 80 13.02 20.93 22.17
CA ALA A 80 12.77 21.82 21.05
C ALA A 80 12.73 23.30 21.49
N PRO A 81 13.17 24.26 20.65
CA PRO A 81 13.02 25.68 20.95
C PRO A 81 11.56 26.07 21.20
N LYS A 82 11.31 27.01 22.13
CA LYS A 82 9.95 27.43 22.57
C LYS A 82 8.98 27.84 21.45
N LYS A 83 9.50 28.20 20.27
CA LYS A 83 8.70 28.57 19.08
C LYS A 83 8.02 27.37 18.42
N TYR A 84 8.47 26.15 18.69
CA TYR A 84 7.89 24.90 18.19
C TYR A 84 6.98 24.29 19.25
N LYS A 85 5.78 23.87 18.83
CA LYS A 85 4.79 23.21 19.69
C LYS A 85 4.58 21.78 19.20
N LEU A 86 4.87 20.80 20.04
CA LEU A 86 4.63 19.38 19.76
C LEU A 86 3.14 19.14 19.46
N GLN A 87 2.85 18.41 18.38
CA GLN A 87 1.50 18.10 17.91
C GLN A 87 1.22 16.58 17.99
N TYR A 88 2.20 15.75 17.63
CA TYR A 88 2.03 14.29 17.52
C TYR A 88 3.36 13.58 17.76
N VAL A 89 3.29 12.35 18.30
CA VAL A 89 4.44 11.48 18.51
C VAL A 89 4.11 10.06 18.06
N GLU A 90 4.99 9.45 17.26
CA GLU A 90 4.90 8.04 16.90
C GLU A 90 6.22 7.34 17.20
N VAL A 91 6.14 6.28 18.00
CA VAL A 91 7.28 5.49 18.45
C VAL A 91 7.22 4.12 17.82
N ILE A 92 8.36 3.63 17.38
CA ILE A 92 8.60 2.22 17.12
C ILE A 92 9.84 1.78 17.90
N HIS A 93 9.73 0.72 18.68
CA HIS A 93 10.87 0.19 19.40
C HIS A 93 10.94 -1.34 19.34
N ARG A 94 12.16 -1.87 19.45
CA ARG A 94 12.42 -3.31 19.55
C ARG A 94 11.99 -3.81 20.93
N HIS A 95 11.54 -5.06 20.99
CA HIS A 95 11.43 -5.77 22.28
C HIS A 95 12.73 -5.72 23.11
N HIS A 96 12.61 -6.04 24.40
CA HIS A 96 13.69 -6.02 25.37
C HIS A 96 14.41 -7.39 25.50
N LYS A 97 15.32 -7.49 26.47
CA LYS A 97 16.18 -8.63 26.74
C LYS A 97 15.41 -9.95 26.88
N ARG A 98 15.86 -10.97 26.15
CA ARG A 98 15.23 -12.30 26.03
C ARG A 98 16.26 -13.43 25.99
N THR A 99 15.81 -14.67 26.20
CA THR A 99 16.57 -15.88 25.85
C THR A 99 16.87 -15.91 24.33
N PRO A 100 17.89 -16.64 23.83
CA PRO A 100 18.13 -16.78 22.39
C PRO A 100 16.95 -17.42 21.63
N TYR A 101 16.92 -17.32 20.31
CA TYR A 101 16.04 -18.18 19.52
C TYR A 101 16.49 -19.64 19.62
N GLN A 102 15.54 -20.59 19.59
CA GLN A 102 15.83 -22.01 19.65
C GLN A 102 16.75 -22.49 18.50
N SER A 103 16.63 -21.90 17.31
CA SER A 103 17.51 -22.17 16.16
C SER A 103 18.95 -21.69 16.37
N ASN A 104 19.15 -20.75 17.29
CA ASN A 104 20.43 -20.09 17.57
C ASN A 104 21.12 -20.70 18.80
N THR A 105 20.56 -21.77 19.38
CA THR A 105 21.21 -22.53 20.46
C THR A 105 22.20 -23.54 19.88
N PHE A 106 23.34 -23.77 20.54
CA PHE A 106 24.26 -24.82 20.12
C PHE A 106 23.61 -26.20 20.19
N PRO A 107 24.06 -27.20 19.40
CA PRO A 107 23.52 -28.56 19.41
C PRO A 107 23.33 -29.13 20.81
N GLN A 108 24.28 -28.85 21.69
CA GLN A 108 24.18 -29.16 23.10
C GLN A 108 24.81 -28.04 23.93
N GLU A 109 24.09 -27.59 24.93
CA GLU A 109 24.54 -26.51 25.81
C GLU A 109 25.16 -27.04 27.12
N SER A 110 26.23 -26.36 27.56
CA SER A 110 27.06 -26.80 28.70
C SER A 110 26.39 -26.61 30.07
N TYR A 111 25.38 -25.76 30.15
CA TYR A 111 24.67 -25.48 31.39
C TYR A 111 23.16 -25.29 31.15
N ARG A 112 22.41 -25.28 32.25
CA ARG A 112 20.95 -25.12 32.23
C ARG A 112 20.52 -23.65 32.22
N TRP A 113 19.42 -23.34 31.54
CA TRP A 113 18.76 -22.04 31.58
C TRP A 113 17.32 -22.23 32.07
N ASP A 114 17.10 -21.94 33.35
CA ASP A 114 15.77 -21.97 33.97
C ASP A 114 15.19 -20.54 34.01
N CYS A 115 13.90 -20.40 33.75
CA CYS A 115 13.14 -19.15 33.66
C CYS A 115 11.93 -19.19 34.62
N ASP A 116 12.21 -19.50 35.89
CA ASP A 116 11.18 -19.70 36.92
C ASP A 116 10.78 -18.39 37.63
N ASP A 117 11.41 -17.27 37.28
CA ASP A 117 11.23 -15.93 37.84
C ASP A 117 10.26 -15.04 37.04
N GLU A 118 9.68 -15.57 35.95
CA GLU A 118 8.58 -14.94 35.22
C GLU A 118 7.45 -15.92 34.87
N GLY A 119 6.24 -15.39 34.65
CA GLY A 119 5.11 -16.16 34.16
C GLY A 119 4.74 -15.77 32.73
N LEU A 120 4.51 -16.76 31.86
CA LEU A 120 4.02 -16.53 30.51
C LEU A 120 2.49 -16.61 30.46
N PHE A 121 1.82 -15.45 30.40
CA PHE A 121 0.36 -15.36 30.44
C PHE A 121 -0.24 -15.44 29.03
N TYR A 122 -1.09 -16.45 28.78
CA TYR A 122 -1.77 -16.73 27.49
C TYR A 122 -3.28 -16.95 27.62
N TYR A 123 -3.89 -16.49 28.71
CA TYR A 123 -5.28 -16.81 29.03
C TYR A 123 -6.28 -15.88 28.31
N GLY A 124 -7.45 -16.42 28.00
CA GLY A 124 -8.58 -15.64 27.51
C GLY A 124 -9.48 -15.19 28.65
N GLU A 125 -10.02 -13.97 28.55
CA GLU A 125 -11.04 -13.44 29.45
C GLU A 125 -12.19 -12.83 28.62
N PRO A 126 -13.46 -13.23 28.86
CA PRO A 126 -14.60 -12.62 28.19
C PRO A 126 -14.68 -11.12 28.50
N LYS A 127 -14.89 -10.28 27.48
CA LYS A 127 -15.11 -8.82 27.69
C LYS A 127 -16.38 -8.52 28.48
N GLN A 128 -17.34 -9.45 28.46
CA GLN A 128 -18.53 -9.45 29.30
C GLN A 128 -18.77 -10.87 29.79
N GLY A 129 -18.93 -11.06 31.10
CA GLY A 129 -19.17 -12.38 31.70
C GLY A 129 -18.42 -12.58 33.02
N ARG A 130 -17.99 -13.82 33.26
CA ARG A 130 -17.22 -14.20 34.45
C ARG A 130 -15.73 -13.97 34.20
N ASN A 131 -15.03 -13.44 35.21
CA ASN A 131 -13.58 -13.24 35.17
C ASN A 131 -12.84 -14.59 35.13
N SER A 132 -11.75 -14.62 34.39
CA SER A 132 -10.84 -15.76 34.34
C SER A 132 -9.86 -15.71 35.51
N ALA A 133 -9.40 -16.86 35.99
CA ALA A 133 -8.23 -16.90 36.85
C ALA A 133 -6.99 -16.48 36.04
N LYS A 134 -6.09 -15.71 36.64
CA LYS A 134 -4.80 -15.34 36.01
C LYS A 134 -3.88 -16.55 35.96
N SER A 135 -3.95 -17.30 34.87
CA SER A 135 -3.11 -18.48 34.64
C SER A 135 -1.93 -18.15 33.74
N TYR A 136 -0.80 -18.81 34.00
CA TYR A 136 0.42 -18.70 33.20
C TYR A 136 1.00 -20.08 32.95
N TRP A 137 1.83 -20.20 31.90
CA TRP A 137 2.54 -21.43 31.60
C TRP A 137 3.80 -21.54 32.46
N LYS A 138 3.93 -22.65 33.18
CA LYS A 138 5.16 -23.04 33.89
C LYS A 138 5.89 -24.08 33.05
N GLY A 139 6.97 -23.67 32.40
CA GLY A 139 7.78 -24.58 31.59
C GLY A 139 8.43 -25.68 32.42
N TYR A 140 8.56 -26.87 31.85
CA TYR A 140 9.27 -28.00 32.45
C TYR A 140 9.87 -28.89 31.37
N GLN A 141 10.95 -29.61 31.71
CA GLN A 141 11.49 -30.68 30.88
C GLN A 141 11.19 -32.03 31.52
N ASN A 142 10.59 -32.93 30.74
CA ASN A 142 10.34 -34.31 31.18
C ASN A 142 11.65 -35.11 31.11
N PRO A 143 12.22 -35.55 32.24
CA PRO A 143 13.50 -36.26 32.26
C PRO A 143 13.45 -37.64 31.58
N ILE A 144 12.25 -38.21 31.39
CA ILE A 144 12.04 -39.53 30.77
C ILE A 144 11.87 -39.40 29.24
N ASN A 145 11.55 -38.20 28.73
CA ASN A 145 11.34 -38.01 27.29
C ASN A 145 12.68 -38.14 26.53
N PRO A 146 12.85 -39.15 25.65
CA PRO A 146 14.10 -39.35 24.91
C PRO A 146 14.29 -38.32 23.78
N PHE A 147 13.23 -37.63 23.36
CA PHE A 147 13.29 -36.58 22.35
C PHE A 147 13.68 -35.25 22.99
N GLN A 148 14.99 -35.06 23.22
CA GLN A 148 15.50 -33.79 23.71
C GLN A 148 15.75 -32.83 22.54
N PRO A 149 15.19 -31.61 22.57
CA PRO A 149 15.55 -30.60 21.58
C PRO A 149 17.03 -30.24 21.72
N SER A 150 17.62 -29.79 20.61
CA SER A 150 18.93 -29.11 20.61
C SER A 150 18.92 -27.93 21.59
N GLY A 151 20.08 -27.58 22.15
CA GLY A 151 20.21 -26.35 22.95
C GLY A 151 20.22 -26.53 24.46
N PHE A 152 19.63 -25.55 25.15
CA PHE A 152 19.64 -25.43 26.60
C PHE A 152 18.69 -26.41 27.26
N LYS A 153 19.19 -27.06 28.32
CA LYS A 153 18.32 -27.74 29.29
C LYS A 153 17.72 -26.70 30.24
N GLY A 154 16.46 -26.85 30.66
CA GLY A 154 15.83 -25.80 31.47
C GLY A 154 14.32 -25.78 31.51
N SER A 155 13.76 -24.77 32.17
CA SER A 155 12.32 -24.43 32.15
C SER A 155 11.94 -23.36 31.12
N CYS A 156 12.90 -22.69 30.48
CA CYS A 156 12.62 -21.64 29.50
C CYS A 156 11.96 -22.16 28.20
N SER A 157 11.10 -21.33 27.61
CA SER A 157 10.73 -21.42 26.19
C SER A 157 11.67 -20.53 25.37
N PHE A 158 11.99 -20.90 24.12
CA PHE A 158 12.96 -20.16 23.30
C PHE A 158 12.29 -19.68 21.99
N PRO A 159 12.22 -18.36 21.72
CA PRO A 159 12.60 -17.26 22.61
C PRO A 159 11.55 -16.98 23.70
N GLN A 160 11.99 -16.39 24.81
CA GLN A 160 11.16 -15.93 25.93
C GLN A 160 11.73 -14.62 26.47
N ILE A 161 10.86 -13.64 26.73
CA ILE A 161 11.27 -12.41 27.42
C ILE A 161 11.74 -12.76 28.84
N SER A 162 12.87 -12.21 29.25
CA SER A 162 13.40 -12.43 30.60
C SER A 162 12.76 -11.48 31.61
N LYS A 163 12.76 -11.84 32.90
CA LYS A 163 12.42 -10.91 33.99
C LYS A 163 13.17 -9.57 33.89
N GLU A 164 14.47 -9.59 33.60
CA GLU A 164 15.26 -8.36 33.44
C GLU A 164 14.80 -7.54 32.21
N GLY A 165 14.40 -8.20 31.12
CA GLY A 165 13.81 -7.52 29.97
C GLY A 165 12.45 -6.89 30.25
N LEU A 166 11.66 -7.49 31.15
CA LEU A 166 10.40 -6.92 31.64
C LEU A 166 10.66 -5.67 32.50
N ASP A 167 11.68 -5.70 33.37
CA ASP A 167 12.11 -4.55 34.16
C ASP A 167 12.64 -3.40 33.27
N ASP A 168 13.47 -3.73 32.27
CA ASP A 168 14.00 -2.75 31.32
C ASP A 168 12.83 -2.09 30.53
N SER A 169 11.83 -2.87 30.09
CA SER A 169 10.64 -2.34 29.41
C SER A 169 9.80 -1.41 30.30
N TRP A 170 9.64 -1.76 31.58
CA TRP A 170 8.97 -0.90 32.55
C TRP A 170 9.68 0.44 32.71
N GLN A 171 11.01 0.40 32.83
CA GLN A 171 11.82 1.61 32.96
C GLN A 171 11.75 2.46 31.68
N HIS A 172 11.75 1.84 30.50
CA HIS A 172 11.57 2.52 29.21
C HIS A 172 10.23 3.28 29.16
N GLY A 173 9.12 2.62 29.54
CA GLY A 173 7.81 3.27 29.63
C GLY A 173 7.79 4.44 30.62
N ARG A 174 8.43 4.29 31.78
CA ARG A 174 8.56 5.35 32.77
C ARG A 174 9.33 6.56 32.22
N ASP A 175 10.39 6.34 31.46
CA ASP A 175 11.22 7.41 30.90
C ASP A 175 10.51 8.16 29.77
N LEU A 176 9.83 7.45 28.87
CA LEU A 176 8.95 8.04 27.85
C LEU A 176 7.85 8.91 28.48
N PHE A 177 7.16 8.40 29.50
CA PHE A 177 6.12 9.16 30.18
C PHE A 177 6.69 10.36 30.95
N ALA A 178 7.87 10.23 31.56
CA ALA A 178 8.52 11.36 32.21
C ALA A 178 8.87 12.48 31.21
N VAL A 179 9.22 12.15 29.96
CA VAL A 179 9.42 13.15 28.90
C VAL A 179 8.09 13.68 28.39
N TYR A 180 7.22 12.85 27.83
CA TYR A 180 6.05 13.32 27.10
C TYR A 180 4.91 13.78 28.01
N HIS A 181 4.76 13.26 29.23
CA HIS A 181 3.77 13.75 30.19
C HIS A 181 4.37 14.82 31.13
N LYS A 182 5.45 14.49 31.86
CA LYS A 182 5.92 15.38 32.94
C LYS A 182 6.72 16.57 32.44
N LEU A 183 7.61 16.36 31.47
CA LEU A 183 8.51 17.41 30.96
C LEU A 183 7.84 18.29 29.89
N LEU A 184 7.07 17.68 28.99
CA LEU A 184 6.46 18.36 27.85
C LEU A 184 4.97 18.66 28.02
N HIS A 185 4.31 18.10 29.05
CA HIS A 185 2.87 18.28 29.29
C HIS A 185 2.01 17.92 28.06
N PHE A 186 2.43 16.91 27.31
CA PHE A 186 1.81 16.51 26.05
C PHE A 186 0.85 15.34 26.21
N LEU A 187 1.28 14.25 26.85
CA LEU A 187 0.42 13.10 27.13
C LEU A 187 -0.57 13.38 28.27
N PRO A 188 -1.77 12.78 28.25
CA PRO A 188 -2.71 12.86 29.36
C PRO A 188 -2.18 12.15 30.62
N PRO A 189 -2.60 12.56 31.83
CA PRO A 189 -2.19 11.91 33.08
C PRO A 189 -2.77 10.51 33.27
N GLN A 190 -3.87 10.19 32.59
CA GLN A 190 -4.50 8.88 32.56
C GLN A 190 -4.55 8.39 31.11
N LEU A 191 -4.54 7.07 30.90
CA LEU A 191 -4.60 6.50 29.56
C LEU A 191 -5.95 6.81 28.91
N ASP A 192 -5.93 7.64 27.88
CA ASP A 192 -7.06 7.97 27.03
C ASP A 192 -6.87 7.28 25.68
N GLN A 193 -7.61 6.19 25.44
CA GLN A 193 -7.48 5.38 24.22
C GLN A 193 -7.92 6.13 22.95
N SER A 194 -8.59 7.28 23.08
CA SER A 194 -8.87 8.16 21.93
C SER A 194 -7.68 9.04 21.53
N LYS A 195 -6.63 9.08 22.36
CA LYS A 195 -5.44 9.92 22.19
C LYS A 195 -4.13 9.15 22.16
N VAL A 196 -4.13 7.91 22.67
CA VAL A 196 -2.94 7.08 22.85
C VAL A 196 -3.27 5.66 22.41
N SER A 197 -2.52 5.12 21.46
CA SER A 197 -2.69 3.74 20.98
C SER A 197 -1.38 2.94 21.03
N PHE A 198 -1.52 1.62 21.21
CA PHE A 198 -0.40 0.67 21.27
C PHE A 198 -0.62 -0.43 20.24
N ARG A 199 0.41 -0.75 19.47
CA ARG A 199 0.44 -1.81 18.47
C ARG A 199 1.61 -2.74 18.73
N VAL A 200 1.40 -4.03 18.50
CA VAL A 200 2.39 -5.09 18.69
C VAL A 200 2.39 -6.03 17.48
N THR A 201 3.46 -6.81 17.34
CA THR A 201 3.56 -7.84 16.32
C THR A 201 2.84 -9.11 16.75
N ASN A 202 2.77 -10.09 15.85
CA ASN A 202 2.20 -11.40 16.12
C ASN A 202 3.03 -12.27 17.09
N ASN A 203 4.22 -11.82 17.49
CA ASN A 203 5.05 -12.53 18.46
C ASN A 203 4.74 -12.08 19.89
N MET A 204 4.32 -12.99 20.76
CA MET A 204 3.86 -12.65 22.12
C MET A 204 4.87 -11.86 22.97
N ILE A 205 6.19 -11.97 22.69
CA ILE A 205 7.18 -11.18 23.44
C ILE A 205 6.96 -9.67 23.29
N THR A 206 6.42 -9.20 22.16
CA THR A 206 6.14 -7.76 21.96
C THR A 206 4.93 -7.33 22.79
N SER A 207 3.91 -8.17 22.96
CA SER A 207 2.79 -7.96 23.89
C SER A 207 3.24 -7.91 25.35
N GLN A 208 4.15 -8.79 25.75
CA GLN A 208 4.70 -8.83 27.11
C GLN A 208 5.51 -7.55 27.42
N VAL A 209 6.32 -7.10 26.46
CA VAL A 209 7.04 -5.83 26.53
C VAL A 209 6.06 -4.66 26.62
N ALA A 210 5.05 -4.60 25.75
CA ALA A 210 4.04 -3.54 25.74
C ALA A 210 3.30 -3.44 27.09
N GLY A 211 2.94 -4.57 27.70
CA GLY A 211 2.29 -4.59 29.00
C GLY A 211 3.11 -3.92 30.10
N MET A 212 4.41 -4.22 30.18
CA MET A 212 5.32 -3.59 31.14
C MET A 212 5.57 -2.12 30.84
N LEU A 213 5.70 -1.76 29.56
CA LEU A 213 5.85 -0.39 29.12
C LEU A 213 4.64 0.47 29.52
N ILE A 214 3.42 -0.01 29.25
CA ILE A 214 2.17 0.67 29.62
C ILE A 214 2.07 0.82 31.14
N ASN A 215 2.48 -0.19 31.90
CA ASN A 215 2.57 -0.09 33.36
C ASN A 215 3.57 0.99 33.80
N GLY A 216 4.74 1.06 33.18
CA GLY A 216 5.73 2.11 33.43
C GLY A 216 5.22 3.51 33.12
N MET A 217 4.42 3.64 32.05
CA MET A 217 3.82 4.93 31.65
C MET A 217 2.68 5.36 32.58
N TYR A 218 1.68 4.51 32.80
CA TYR A 218 0.40 4.90 33.41
C TYR A 218 0.11 4.22 34.76
N GLY A 219 0.94 3.29 35.22
CA GLY A 219 0.70 2.52 36.45
C GLY A 219 -0.48 1.55 36.35
N ILE A 220 -0.96 1.24 35.14
CA ILE A 220 -2.14 0.39 34.92
C ILE A 220 -1.78 -1.08 35.16
N LYS A 221 -2.60 -1.77 35.97
CA LYS A 221 -2.50 -3.21 36.25
C LYS A 221 -3.66 -4.03 35.65
N GLY A 222 -4.57 -3.37 34.95
CA GLY A 222 -5.73 -3.97 34.27
C GLY A 222 -5.56 -4.00 32.76
N ASP A 223 -6.65 -4.31 32.07
CA ASP A 223 -6.64 -4.54 30.62
C ASP A 223 -6.41 -3.27 29.81
N VAL A 224 -5.48 -3.36 28.85
CA VAL A 224 -5.28 -2.34 27.82
C VAL A 224 -5.26 -3.05 26.46
N PRO A 225 -6.10 -2.63 25.49
CA PRO A 225 -6.09 -3.25 24.17
C PRO A 225 -4.78 -2.92 23.44
N LEU A 226 -4.20 -3.94 22.83
CA LEU A 226 -3.08 -3.82 21.91
C LEU A 226 -3.58 -4.15 20.50
N SER A 227 -3.31 -3.27 19.54
CA SER A 227 -3.58 -3.54 18.13
C SER A 227 -2.56 -4.57 17.62
N VAL A 228 -3.05 -5.59 16.93
CA VAL A 228 -2.22 -6.58 16.24
C VAL A 228 -2.90 -6.90 14.92
N GLU A 229 -2.12 -6.91 13.84
CA GLU A 229 -2.62 -7.28 12.52
C GLU A 229 -2.51 -8.79 12.29
N SER A 230 -3.21 -9.30 11.28
CA SER A 230 -3.07 -10.69 10.86
C SER A 230 -1.62 -11.01 10.49
N PRO A 231 -1.06 -12.17 10.86
CA PRO A 231 0.31 -12.55 10.48
C PRO A 231 0.61 -12.49 8.99
N GLN A 232 -0.42 -12.58 8.13
CA GLN A 232 -0.28 -12.56 6.68
C GLN A 232 -0.18 -11.16 6.08
N THR A 233 -0.58 -10.13 6.83
CA THR A 233 -0.61 -8.73 6.36
C THR A 233 0.14 -7.78 7.28
N ASP A 234 0.62 -8.26 8.44
CA ASP A 234 1.25 -7.44 9.48
C ASP A 234 2.39 -6.57 8.92
N SER A 235 2.11 -5.27 8.77
CA SER A 235 3.09 -4.30 8.25
C SER A 235 4.18 -3.95 9.26
N LEU A 236 3.96 -4.20 10.56
CA LEU A 236 4.90 -3.89 11.63
C LEU A 236 6.02 -4.94 11.75
N GLU A 237 5.71 -6.20 11.48
CA GLU A 237 6.69 -7.28 11.25
C GLU A 237 6.42 -7.90 9.88
N PRO A 238 6.89 -7.29 8.78
CA PRO A 238 6.47 -7.65 7.42
C PRO A 238 6.93 -9.06 7.05
N LYS A 239 6.05 -10.03 7.35
CA LYS A 239 6.18 -11.45 7.01
C LYS A 239 5.39 -11.83 5.76
N TYR A 240 4.65 -10.89 5.17
CA TYR A 240 4.00 -11.07 3.88
C TYR A 240 5.02 -11.34 2.77
N SER A 241 4.58 -12.07 1.74
CA SER A 241 5.44 -12.44 0.62
C SER A 241 5.82 -11.21 -0.21
N CYS A 242 7.11 -10.89 -0.28
CA CYS A 242 7.65 -9.86 -1.17
C CYS A 242 8.87 -10.40 -1.93
N PRO A 243 8.66 -11.09 -3.08
CA PRO A 243 9.74 -11.72 -3.85
C PRO A 243 10.85 -10.75 -4.25
N LYS A 244 10.50 -9.49 -4.54
CA LYS A 244 11.47 -8.44 -4.87
C LYS A 244 12.39 -8.13 -3.69
N SER A 245 11.83 -7.92 -2.50
CA SER A 245 12.64 -7.70 -1.29
C SER A 245 13.51 -8.92 -0.99
N SER A 246 12.96 -10.13 -1.10
CA SER A 246 13.72 -11.36 -0.85
C SER A 246 14.90 -11.49 -1.82
N ALA A 247 14.67 -11.27 -3.12
CA ALA A 247 15.72 -11.33 -4.13
C ALA A 247 16.83 -10.28 -3.90
N LEU A 248 16.47 -9.07 -3.47
CA LEU A 248 17.46 -8.01 -3.20
C LEU A 248 18.31 -8.30 -1.96
N PHE A 249 17.72 -8.85 -0.89
CA PHE A 249 18.47 -9.28 0.30
C PHE A 249 19.33 -10.51 0.01
N SER A 250 18.79 -11.53 -0.67
CA SER A 250 19.56 -12.71 -1.07
C SER A 250 20.69 -12.36 -2.03
N GLY A 251 20.42 -11.54 -3.05
CA GLY A 251 21.44 -11.09 -3.99
C GLY A 251 22.60 -10.33 -3.33
N ALA A 252 22.34 -9.59 -2.24
CA ALA A 252 23.40 -8.93 -1.48
C ALA A 252 24.34 -9.91 -0.77
N LYS A 253 23.84 -11.10 -0.40
CA LYS A 253 24.57 -12.16 0.32
C LYS A 253 25.22 -13.17 -0.63
N ASP A 254 24.53 -13.52 -1.70
CA ASP A 254 24.91 -14.64 -2.58
C ASP A 254 25.84 -14.21 -3.73
N ALA A 255 25.92 -12.90 -4.03
CA ALA A 255 26.74 -12.41 -5.13
C ALA A 255 28.25 -12.57 -4.85
N PRO A 256 29.02 -13.16 -5.78
CA PRO A 256 30.47 -13.28 -5.64
C PRO A 256 31.14 -11.90 -5.69
N ASN A 257 32.34 -11.79 -5.12
CA ASN A 257 33.14 -10.54 -5.09
C ASN A 257 32.46 -9.36 -4.38
N THR A 258 31.58 -9.63 -3.42
CA THR A 258 30.99 -8.64 -2.53
C THR A 258 31.71 -8.59 -1.18
N PRO A 259 31.56 -7.51 -0.39
CA PRO A 259 32.00 -7.50 1.02
C PRO A 259 31.39 -8.64 1.84
N TRP A 260 30.18 -9.09 1.49
CA TRP A 260 29.59 -10.29 2.11
C TRP A 260 30.37 -11.56 1.76
N ALA A 261 30.68 -11.80 0.49
CA ALA A 261 31.50 -12.96 0.12
C ALA A 261 32.91 -12.90 0.75
N ASP A 262 33.55 -11.73 0.81
CA ASP A 262 34.88 -11.56 1.41
C ASP A 262 34.88 -11.84 2.91
N HIS A 263 33.87 -11.38 3.66
CA HIS A 263 33.83 -11.65 5.10
C HIS A 263 33.70 -13.14 5.40
N LEU A 264 32.80 -13.86 4.72
CA LEU A 264 32.63 -15.31 4.91
C LEU A 264 33.93 -16.06 4.57
N ALA A 265 34.59 -15.68 3.47
CA ALA A 265 35.85 -16.31 3.06
C ALA A 265 36.95 -16.11 4.11
N ARG A 266 37.10 -14.88 4.64
CA ARG A 266 38.16 -14.52 5.58
C ARG A 266 37.88 -14.97 7.01
N THR A 267 36.64 -15.28 7.37
CA THR A 267 36.28 -15.80 8.69
C THR A 267 36.16 -17.31 8.75
N LYS A 268 36.38 -18.03 7.65
CA LYS A 268 36.20 -19.49 7.57
C LYS A 268 36.94 -20.27 8.67
N GLU A 269 38.21 -19.96 8.90
CA GLU A 269 39.00 -20.61 9.98
C GLU A 269 38.46 -20.27 11.36
N PHE A 270 38.06 -19.01 11.57
CA PHE A 270 37.48 -18.57 12.84
C PHE A 270 36.14 -19.25 13.13
N VAL A 271 35.29 -19.44 12.13
CA VAL A 271 34.04 -20.21 12.27
C VAL A 271 34.33 -21.67 12.62
N ALA A 272 35.33 -22.29 11.98
CA ALA A 272 35.74 -23.66 12.31
C ALA A 272 36.24 -23.81 13.76
N GLU A 273 36.92 -22.79 14.31
CA GLU A 273 37.27 -22.76 15.73
C GLU A 273 36.03 -22.71 16.64
N LEU A 274 35.03 -21.88 16.29
CA LEU A 274 33.78 -21.79 17.03
C LEU A 274 33.00 -23.11 16.96
N ASP A 275 32.88 -23.71 15.77
CA ASP A 275 32.25 -25.03 15.55
C ASP A 275 32.91 -26.11 16.41
N ALA A 276 34.24 -26.13 16.47
CA ALA A 276 34.99 -27.10 17.27
C ALA A 276 34.71 -26.98 18.78
N ILE A 277 34.29 -25.80 19.26
CA ILE A 277 33.90 -25.57 20.65
C ILE A 277 32.41 -25.84 20.86
N SER A 278 31.55 -25.31 19.98
CA SER A 278 30.08 -25.35 20.08
C SER A 278 29.47 -26.71 19.71
N GLY A 279 30.17 -27.51 18.91
CA GLY A 279 29.66 -28.75 18.34
C GLY A 279 28.75 -28.56 17.12
N VAL A 280 28.64 -27.34 16.58
CA VAL A 280 27.92 -27.04 15.34
C VAL A 280 28.54 -27.82 14.18
N SER A 281 27.71 -28.36 13.29
CA SER A 281 28.18 -29.12 12.14
C SER A 281 28.84 -28.19 11.10
N PRO A 282 30.05 -28.48 10.61
CA PRO A 282 30.73 -27.73 9.52
C PRO A 282 29.93 -27.60 8.20
N SER A 283 28.83 -28.34 8.06
CA SER A 283 27.95 -28.35 6.89
C SER A 283 26.61 -27.63 7.12
N ASP A 284 26.40 -27.02 8.29
CA ASP A 284 25.16 -26.32 8.62
C ASP A 284 25.11 -24.93 7.98
N SER A 285 24.41 -24.83 6.84
CA SER A 285 24.29 -23.57 6.09
C SER A 285 23.58 -22.46 6.86
N GLY A 286 22.79 -22.78 7.89
CA GLY A 286 22.17 -21.77 8.76
C GLY A 286 23.21 -21.03 9.60
N TRP A 287 24.18 -21.76 10.15
CA TRP A 287 25.25 -21.21 11.00
C TRP A 287 26.39 -20.57 10.21
N HIS A 288 26.58 -20.96 8.95
CA HIS A 288 27.75 -20.54 8.15
C HIS A 288 27.43 -19.54 7.05
N SER A 289 26.17 -19.11 6.94
CA SER A 289 25.77 -18.02 6.04
C SER A 289 25.81 -16.65 6.71
N SER A 290 25.87 -16.58 8.05
CA SER A 290 25.90 -15.35 8.86
C SER A 290 26.35 -15.64 10.29
N PHE A 291 26.89 -14.64 10.97
CA PHE A 291 27.21 -14.66 12.40
C PHE A 291 25.99 -14.49 13.33
N ASP A 292 24.77 -14.33 12.80
CA ASP A 292 23.53 -14.14 13.59
C ASP A 292 23.37 -15.15 14.73
N HIS A 293 23.52 -16.44 14.41
CA HIS A 293 23.32 -17.51 15.39
C HIS A 293 24.35 -17.42 16.52
N TYR A 294 25.64 -17.22 16.19
CA TYR A 294 26.70 -17.04 17.15
C TYR A 294 26.52 -15.76 17.97
N PHE A 295 26.14 -14.66 17.33
CA PHE A 295 25.92 -13.37 17.97
C PHE A 295 24.79 -13.44 18.98
N ASP A 296 23.61 -13.93 18.57
CA ASP A 296 22.44 -14.02 19.44
C ASP A 296 22.70 -14.94 20.63
N ASN A 297 23.33 -16.10 20.39
CA ASN A 297 23.68 -17.04 21.46
C ASN A 297 24.60 -16.39 22.49
N LEU A 298 25.75 -15.86 22.07
CA LEU A 298 26.79 -15.36 22.98
C LEU A 298 26.36 -14.07 23.67
N SER A 299 25.72 -13.16 22.94
CA SER A 299 25.26 -11.88 23.50
C SER A 299 24.13 -12.10 24.51
N ALA A 300 23.20 -13.03 24.27
CA ALA A 300 22.16 -13.36 25.23
C ALA A 300 22.76 -13.88 26.54
N ARG A 301 23.84 -14.67 26.51
CA ARG A 301 24.49 -15.13 27.76
C ARG A 301 25.05 -13.97 28.55
N LEU A 302 25.87 -13.15 27.90
CA LEU A 302 26.56 -12.05 28.56
C LEU A 302 25.55 -11.06 29.15
N CYS A 303 24.47 -10.73 28.43
CA CYS A 303 23.42 -9.87 28.95
C CYS A 303 22.71 -10.40 30.20
N HIS A 304 22.73 -11.71 30.45
CA HIS A 304 22.17 -12.35 31.63
C HIS A 304 23.25 -12.83 32.62
N ALA A 305 24.47 -12.27 32.52
CA ALA A 305 25.63 -12.64 33.33
C ALA A 305 25.93 -14.16 33.35
N LYS A 306 25.62 -14.86 32.25
CA LYS A 306 25.90 -16.28 32.08
C LYS A 306 27.28 -16.49 31.45
N PRO A 307 27.99 -17.58 31.79
CA PRO A 307 29.32 -17.84 31.26
C PRO A 307 29.29 -18.11 29.76
N LEU A 308 30.37 -17.76 29.07
CA LEU A 308 30.58 -18.18 27.69
C LEU A 308 30.70 -19.73 27.63
N PRO A 309 30.21 -20.37 26.56
CA PRO A 309 30.10 -21.82 26.49
C PRO A 309 31.45 -22.50 26.30
N CYS A 310 31.56 -23.70 26.87
CA CYS A 310 32.70 -24.60 26.68
C CYS A 310 32.29 -25.86 25.91
N ASN A 311 33.27 -26.53 25.32
CA ASN A 311 33.05 -27.80 24.64
C ASN A 311 32.53 -28.85 25.65
N ILE A 312 31.47 -29.56 25.27
CA ILE A 312 30.80 -30.53 26.15
C ILE A 312 31.70 -31.73 26.49
N LYS A 313 32.65 -32.07 25.61
CA LYS A 313 33.61 -33.16 25.80
C LYS A 313 34.90 -32.70 26.49
N ASP A 314 35.21 -31.40 26.44
CA ASP A 314 36.40 -30.80 27.04
C ASP A 314 36.07 -29.41 27.60
N ILE A 315 35.69 -29.37 28.88
CA ILE A 315 35.27 -28.14 29.58
C ILE A 315 36.41 -27.13 29.76
N SER A 316 37.66 -27.48 29.47
CA SER A 316 38.79 -26.53 29.49
C SER A 316 38.84 -25.66 28.23
N ARG A 317 38.14 -26.07 27.16
CA ARG A 317 38.08 -25.37 25.88
C ARG A 317 36.79 -24.56 25.80
N CYS A 318 36.88 -23.29 26.18
CA CYS A 318 35.76 -22.36 26.17
C CYS A 318 35.91 -21.30 25.09
N ILE A 319 34.77 -20.78 24.60
CA ILE A 319 34.78 -19.54 23.82
C ILE A 319 35.32 -18.42 24.71
N THR A 320 36.42 -17.81 24.28
CA THR A 320 37.06 -16.72 25.02
C THR A 320 36.33 -15.39 24.80
N ARG A 321 36.56 -14.42 25.69
CA ARG A 321 35.99 -13.07 25.51
C ARG A 321 36.43 -12.43 24.18
N THR A 322 37.69 -12.62 23.79
CA THR A 322 38.21 -12.09 22.51
C THR A 322 37.48 -12.69 21.30
N GLN A 323 37.17 -13.98 21.33
CA GLN A 323 36.38 -14.63 20.28
C GLN A 323 34.94 -14.12 20.27
N ALA A 324 34.29 -13.98 21.43
CA ALA A 324 32.95 -13.39 21.53
C ALA A 324 32.91 -11.94 21.02
N ASP A 325 33.88 -11.11 21.41
CA ASP A 325 34.00 -9.73 20.93
C ASP A 325 34.16 -9.69 19.40
N LYS A 326 34.90 -10.63 18.80
CA LYS A 326 35.03 -10.74 17.34
C LYS A 326 33.72 -11.12 16.66
N VAL A 327 32.95 -12.05 17.25
CA VAL A 327 31.58 -12.36 16.80
C VAL A 327 30.71 -11.11 16.84
N PHE A 328 30.78 -10.32 17.92
CA PHE A 328 30.00 -9.10 18.03
C PHE A 328 30.37 -8.07 16.97
N ARG A 329 31.67 -7.84 16.72
CA ARG A 329 32.09 -6.94 15.62
C ARG A 329 31.60 -7.42 14.25
N LEU A 330 31.61 -8.73 14.01
CA LEU A 330 31.15 -9.31 12.74
C LEU A 330 29.64 -9.19 12.56
N GLY A 331 28.82 -9.42 13.60
CA GLY A 331 27.38 -9.20 13.51
C GLY A 331 27.01 -7.73 13.29
N GLN A 332 27.76 -6.80 13.90
CA GLN A 332 27.58 -5.36 13.61
C GLN A 332 27.90 -5.03 12.15
N PHE A 333 28.99 -5.59 11.62
CA PHE A 333 29.36 -5.46 10.20
C PHE A 333 28.26 -6.03 9.29
N GLU A 334 27.73 -7.21 9.58
CA GLU A 334 26.68 -7.84 8.76
C GLU A 334 25.40 -6.99 8.70
N TYR A 335 24.94 -6.46 9.84
CA TYR A 335 23.77 -5.58 9.89
C TYR A 335 24.03 -4.25 9.18
N SER A 336 25.22 -3.67 9.33
CA SER A 336 25.61 -2.48 8.57
C SER A 336 25.55 -2.76 7.07
N TYR A 337 26.12 -3.88 6.63
CA TYR A 337 26.15 -4.22 5.21
C TYR A 337 24.75 -4.48 4.64
N MET A 338 23.95 -5.31 5.31
CA MET A 338 22.62 -5.70 4.84
C MET A 338 21.64 -4.52 4.77
N TYR A 339 21.73 -3.59 5.72
CA TYR A 339 20.74 -2.53 5.86
C TYR A 339 21.24 -1.14 5.46
N ARG A 340 22.54 -0.91 5.29
CA ARG A 340 23.04 0.41 4.87
C ARG A 340 24.16 0.37 3.84
N ASP A 341 25.17 -0.50 3.93
CA ASP A 341 26.35 -0.39 3.05
C ASP A 341 26.10 -0.92 1.63
N SER A 342 25.19 -1.88 1.44
CA SER A 342 24.80 -2.32 0.10
C SER A 342 23.82 -1.33 -0.55
N LYS A 343 24.05 -1.04 -1.84
CA LYS A 343 23.09 -0.25 -2.64
C LYS A 343 21.70 -0.90 -2.73
N SER A 344 21.62 -2.23 -2.57
CA SER A 344 20.34 -2.95 -2.56
C SER A 344 19.58 -2.80 -1.25
N SER A 345 20.20 -2.32 -0.17
CA SER A 345 19.60 -2.24 1.16
C SER A 345 18.37 -1.34 1.21
N LEU A 346 18.45 -0.15 0.60
CA LEU A 346 17.33 0.79 0.53
C LEU A 346 16.14 0.19 -0.23
N PRO A 347 16.26 -0.21 -1.52
CA PRO A 347 15.13 -0.79 -2.24
C PRO A 347 14.61 -2.09 -1.62
N ALA A 348 15.46 -2.91 -0.98
CA ALA A 348 15.01 -4.11 -0.26
C ALA A 348 14.16 -3.75 0.97
N SER A 349 14.61 -2.76 1.75
CA SER A 349 13.91 -2.31 2.96
C SER A 349 12.62 -1.58 2.61
N THR A 350 12.66 -0.69 1.61
CA THR A 350 11.45 -0.04 1.06
C THR A 350 10.44 -1.06 0.55
N SER A 351 10.87 -2.10 -0.17
CA SER A 351 9.95 -3.13 -0.69
C SER A 351 9.34 -4.00 0.40
N SER A 352 10.01 -4.16 1.57
CA SER A 352 9.51 -4.99 2.66
C SER A 352 8.77 -4.21 3.75
N LEU A 353 9.20 -3.00 4.12
CA LEU A 353 8.55 -2.18 5.17
C LEU A 353 7.76 -0.99 4.59
N GLY A 354 7.65 -0.88 3.26
CA GLY A 354 7.00 0.25 2.59
C GLY A 354 5.54 0.48 3.00
N VAL A 355 4.79 -0.57 3.32
CA VAL A 355 3.40 -0.45 3.81
C VAL A 355 3.34 0.32 5.12
N TRP A 356 4.20 -0.04 6.09
CA TRP A 356 4.27 0.67 7.37
C TRP A 356 4.78 2.11 7.20
N ILE A 357 5.69 2.36 6.26
CA ILE A 357 6.11 3.72 5.91
C ILE A 357 4.95 4.55 5.35
N ALA A 358 4.11 3.95 4.50
CA ALA A 358 2.91 4.61 3.99
C ALA A 358 1.89 4.91 5.10
N GLU A 359 1.74 4.01 6.09
CA GLU A 359 0.92 4.26 7.28
C GLU A 359 1.46 5.44 8.10
N LEU A 360 2.76 5.46 8.39
CA LEU A 360 3.42 6.57 9.11
C LEU A 360 3.25 7.90 8.35
N ALA A 361 3.48 7.90 7.04
CA ALA A 361 3.30 9.08 6.20
C ALA A 361 1.84 9.57 6.27
N GLN A 362 0.88 8.65 6.18
CA GLN A 362 -0.54 8.96 6.28
C GLN A 362 -0.91 9.56 7.65
N HIS A 363 -0.42 8.99 8.76
CA HIS A 363 -0.63 9.57 10.09
C HIS A 363 -0.11 11.01 10.17
N LEU A 364 1.09 11.28 9.63
CA LEU A 364 1.66 12.62 9.60
C LEU A 364 0.83 13.57 8.73
N HIS A 365 0.37 13.15 7.55
CA HIS A 365 -0.54 13.92 6.71
C HIS A 365 -1.85 14.27 7.44
N ASP A 366 -2.47 13.29 8.11
CA ASP A 366 -3.74 13.51 8.81
C ASP A 366 -3.57 14.44 10.02
N GLN A 367 -2.42 14.40 10.68
CA GLN A 367 -2.09 15.34 11.76
C GLN A 367 -1.88 16.77 11.23
N VAL A 368 -1.18 16.92 10.10
CA VAL A 368 -1.00 18.22 9.42
C VAL A 368 -2.35 18.80 8.96
N ALA A 369 -3.21 17.96 8.38
CA ALA A 369 -4.53 18.32 7.87
C ALA A 369 -5.60 18.47 8.98
N GLY A 370 -5.30 18.06 10.22
CA GLY A 370 -6.25 18.08 11.34
C GLY A 370 -7.36 17.02 11.25
N LYS A 371 -7.16 15.96 10.44
CA LYS A 371 -8.11 14.85 10.24
C LYS A 371 -8.00 13.77 11.33
N ASP A 372 -6.82 13.57 11.91
CA ASP A 372 -6.57 12.62 13.03
C ASP A 372 -6.65 13.30 14.41
N GLY A 373 -7.36 14.43 14.48
CA GLY A 373 -7.21 15.54 15.44
C GLY A 373 -7.43 15.28 16.94
N LYS A 374 -7.51 14.01 17.38
CA LYS A 374 -7.45 13.63 18.80
C LYS A 374 -6.26 12.76 19.14
N MET A 375 -5.71 12.01 18.18
CA MET A 375 -4.55 11.16 18.48
C MET A 375 -3.32 12.03 18.75
N LEU A 376 -2.66 11.76 19.88
CA LEU A 376 -1.42 12.42 20.27
C LEU A 376 -0.22 11.48 20.16
N TYR A 377 -0.43 10.18 20.41
CA TYR A 377 0.65 9.22 20.59
C TYR A 377 0.32 7.83 20.05
N ARG A 378 1.22 7.29 19.22
CA ARG A 378 1.19 5.88 18.80
C ARG A 378 2.48 5.18 19.20
N HIS A 379 2.37 3.96 19.72
CA HIS A 379 3.53 3.16 20.11
C HIS A 379 3.48 1.78 19.47
N ASN A 380 4.52 1.46 18.73
CA ASN A 380 4.67 0.19 18.02
C ASN A 380 5.79 -0.63 18.67
N VAL A 381 5.48 -1.83 19.17
CA VAL A 381 6.49 -2.77 19.71
C VAL A 381 6.80 -3.84 18.68
N ALA A 382 8.04 -3.87 18.21
CA ALA A 382 8.48 -4.63 17.04
C ALA A 382 9.76 -5.45 17.30
N HIS A 383 10.36 -5.95 16.23
CA HIS A 383 11.62 -6.68 16.23
C HIS A 383 12.76 -5.84 15.64
N ASP A 384 13.99 -6.30 15.81
CA ASP A 384 15.18 -5.69 15.21
C ASP A 384 15.10 -5.68 13.69
N GLY A 385 14.48 -6.69 13.06
CA GLY A 385 14.23 -6.70 11.62
C GLY A 385 13.37 -5.53 11.13
N SER A 386 12.38 -5.09 11.91
CA SER A 386 11.54 -3.93 11.60
C SER A 386 12.31 -2.63 11.79
N VAL A 387 12.98 -2.49 12.94
CA VAL A 387 13.80 -1.30 13.26
C VAL A 387 14.94 -1.14 12.26
N SER A 388 15.62 -2.22 11.86
CA SER A 388 16.74 -2.16 10.89
C SER A 388 16.29 -1.73 9.50
N ARG A 389 15.12 -2.21 9.04
CA ARG A 389 14.53 -1.76 7.78
C ARG A 389 14.12 -0.29 7.83
N LEU A 390 13.59 0.17 8.97
CA LEU A 390 13.25 1.57 9.14
C LEU A 390 14.51 2.46 9.15
N LEU A 391 15.58 2.07 9.85
CA LEU A 391 16.85 2.79 9.82
C LEU A 391 17.50 2.79 8.43
N SER A 392 17.32 1.70 7.67
CA SER A 392 17.72 1.62 6.26
C SER A 392 16.98 2.65 5.41
N ILE A 393 15.65 2.72 5.54
CA ILE A 393 14.80 3.66 4.82
C ILE A 393 15.11 5.10 5.22
N LEU A 394 15.30 5.40 6.50
CA LEU A 394 15.71 6.73 6.96
C LEU A 394 17.18 7.06 6.64
N GLN A 395 17.89 6.13 5.98
CA GLN A 395 19.28 6.21 5.59
C GLN A 395 20.22 6.58 6.74
N LEU A 396 20.10 5.90 7.89
CA LEU A 396 20.94 6.12 9.08
C LEU A 396 22.43 6.19 8.70
N ASP A 397 23.12 7.22 9.21
CA ASP A 397 24.50 7.52 8.86
C ASP A 397 25.52 6.48 9.38
N VAL A 398 25.29 5.94 10.58
CA VAL A 398 26.11 4.88 11.17
C VAL A 398 25.20 3.75 11.63
N MET A 399 25.19 2.65 10.87
CA MET A 399 24.38 1.49 11.19
C MET A 399 25.05 0.59 12.23
N VAL A 400 24.24 0.16 13.17
CA VAL A 400 24.54 -0.90 14.14
C VAL A 400 23.35 -1.84 14.17
N TRP A 401 23.57 -3.09 14.54
CA TRP A 401 22.47 -3.99 14.87
C TRP A 401 21.65 -3.34 16.00
N PRO A 402 20.35 -3.06 15.81
CA PRO A 402 19.54 -2.44 16.86
C PRO A 402 19.49 -3.33 18.12
N GLY A 403 20.08 -2.87 19.22
CA GLY A 403 20.09 -3.58 20.50
C GLY A 403 18.72 -3.67 21.16
N MET A 404 18.62 -4.41 22.26
CA MET A 404 17.36 -4.62 22.97
C MET A 404 16.78 -3.28 23.44
N GLY A 405 15.48 -3.04 23.23
CA GLY A 405 14.84 -1.77 23.57
C GLY A 405 15.17 -0.60 22.64
N SER A 406 15.91 -0.81 21.53
CA SER A 406 16.21 0.27 20.57
C SER A 406 14.93 0.94 20.08
N GLU A 407 14.87 2.26 20.11
CA GLU A 407 13.70 3.03 19.69
C GLU A 407 14.01 4.04 18.59
N ILE A 408 12.99 4.31 17.79
CA ILE A 408 12.92 5.44 16.86
C ILE A 408 11.65 6.21 17.19
N VAL A 409 11.79 7.52 17.42
CA VAL A 409 10.69 8.40 17.82
C VAL A 409 10.52 9.50 16.79
N PHE A 410 9.37 9.53 16.13
CA PHE A 410 8.95 10.61 15.25
C PHE A 410 8.15 11.63 16.05
N GLU A 411 8.57 12.89 16.04
CA GLU A 411 7.89 13.99 16.72
C GLU A 411 7.50 15.05 15.69
N LEU A 412 6.20 15.31 15.58
CA LEU A 412 5.65 16.35 14.71
C LEU A 412 5.45 17.63 15.52
N TYR A 413 6.06 18.72 15.09
CA TYR A 413 5.97 20.05 15.67
C TYR A 413 5.24 21.01 14.74
N SER A 414 4.57 22.00 15.32
CA SER A 414 4.06 23.16 14.59
C SER A 414 4.75 24.45 15.04
N LYS A 415 4.84 25.42 14.15
CA LYS A 415 5.34 26.77 14.42
C LYS A 415 4.41 27.77 13.73
N LYS A 416 4.09 28.89 14.41
CA LYS A 416 3.27 29.96 13.81
C LYS A 416 4.09 30.73 12.77
N LYS A 417 3.54 30.98 11.57
CA LYS A 417 4.21 31.76 10.51
C LYS A 417 4.44 33.23 10.88
N THR A 418 3.48 33.85 11.56
CA THR A 418 3.58 35.25 12.05
C THR A 418 2.99 35.38 13.45
N THR A 419 3.30 36.47 14.15
CA THR A 419 2.77 36.77 15.50
C THR A 419 1.23 36.88 15.56
N TRP A 420 0.58 37.11 14.41
CA TRP A 420 -0.87 37.36 14.29
C TRP A 420 -1.59 36.37 13.35
N GLY A 421 -0.88 35.47 12.66
CA GLY A 421 -1.44 34.57 11.65
C GLY A 421 -2.04 33.27 12.20
N ARG A 422 -3.10 32.77 11.55
CA ARG A 422 -3.72 31.46 11.81
C ARG A 422 -2.98 30.29 11.16
N GLU A 423 -2.06 30.55 10.22
CA GLU A 423 -1.30 29.53 9.51
C GLU A 423 -0.14 28.95 10.35
N LYS A 424 -0.02 27.62 10.30
CA LYS A 424 1.05 26.84 10.95
C LYS A 424 1.96 26.25 9.89
N GLU A 425 3.27 26.29 10.16
CA GLU A 425 4.26 25.44 9.51
C GLU A 425 4.49 24.20 10.37
N TYR A 426 4.76 23.06 9.73
CA TYR A 426 4.98 21.79 10.39
C TYR A 426 6.39 21.26 10.14
N PHE A 427 6.97 20.68 11.18
CA PHE A 427 8.34 20.19 11.21
C PHE A 427 8.38 18.84 11.90
N VAL A 428 9.26 17.97 11.46
CA VAL A 428 9.50 16.67 12.07
C VAL A 428 10.87 16.64 12.73
N ARG A 429 10.95 15.96 13.86
CA ARG A 429 12.20 15.50 14.44
C ARG A 429 12.15 14.00 14.60
N VAL A 430 13.25 13.33 14.31
CA VAL A 430 13.40 11.89 14.49
C VAL A 430 14.52 11.64 15.50
N LEU A 431 14.21 10.92 16.57
CA LEU A 431 15.18 10.47 17.55
C LEU A 431 15.49 9.00 17.31
N PHE A 432 16.77 8.63 17.35
CA PHE A 432 17.21 7.24 17.46
C PHE A 432 17.99 7.11 18.77
N SER A 433 17.56 6.19 19.62
CA SER A 433 18.16 6.00 20.94
C SER A 433 18.19 7.27 21.82
N GLY A 434 17.08 8.02 21.81
CA GLY A 434 16.92 9.26 22.59
C GLY A 434 17.75 10.45 22.10
N GLN A 435 18.46 10.32 20.99
CA GLN A 435 19.27 11.38 20.38
C GLN A 435 18.77 11.70 18.98
N VAL A 436 18.96 12.94 18.53
CA VAL A 436 18.57 13.36 17.17
C VAL A 436 19.30 12.49 16.15
N MET A 437 18.52 11.85 15.28
CA MET A 437 19.05 10.96 14.26
C MET A 437 19.74 11.75 13.14
N ARG A 438 20.89 11.24 12.69
CA ARG A 438 21.57 11.70 11.48
C ARG A 438 21.37 10.69 10.35
N SER A 439 20.88 11.19 9.23
CA SER A 439 20.77 10.50 7.96
C SER A 439 21.96 10.87 7.06
N SER A 440 22.44 9.93 6.24
CA SER A 440 23.38 10.22 5.17
C SER A 440 22.72 10.82 3.92
N HIS A 441 21.38 10.81 3.85
CA HIS A 441 20.65 11.50 2.80
C HIS A 441 20.79 13.02 2.97
N PRO A 442 21.22 13.77 1.95
CA PRO A 442 21.63 15.17 2.08
C PRO A 442 20.50 16.10 2.55
N GLU A 443 19.26 15.82 2.16
CA GLU A 443 18.11 16.64 2.54
C GLU A 443 17.48 16.26 3.89
N LEU A 444 17.69 15.01 4.34
CA LEU A 444 17.24 14.58 5.67
C LEU A 444 18.26 15.01 6.73
N GLY A 445 19.55 14.86 6.40
CA GLY A 445 20.68 15.36 7.18
C GLY A 445 20.55 15.06 8.67
N LEU A 446 20.58 16.11 9.49
CA LEU A 446 20.22 16.00 10.91
C LEU A 446 18.69 16.17 11.03
N LEU A 447 17.99 15.12 11.46
CA LEU A 447 16.53 15.09 11.56
C LEU A 447 16.02 15.86 12.80
N ASP A 448 16.36 17.15 12.92
CA ASP A 448 15.89 18.07 13.97
C ASP A 448 15.12 19.24 13.37
N MET A 449 13.80 19.25 13.55
CA MET A 449 12.91 20.26 12.99
C MET A 449 13.06 20.41 11.47
N VAL A 450 13.19 19.29 10.76
CA VAL A 450 13.15 19.24 9.29
C VAL A 450 11.73 19.56 8.83
N PRO A 451 11.49 20.34 7.76
CA PRO A 451 10.14 20.54 7.24
C PRO A 451 9.43 19.21 7.03
N VAL A 452 8.19 19.07 7.51
CA VAL A 452 7.47 17.78 7.42
C VAL A 452 7.31 17.36 5.96
N THR A 453 7.17 18.32 5.05
CA THR A 453 7.09 18.09 3.60
C THR A 453 8.32 17.38 3.07
N THR A 454 9.54 17.71 3.53
CA THR A 454 10.77 17.03 3.10
C THR A 454 10.74 15.54 3.43
N LEU A 455 10.33 15.18 4.65
CA LEU A 455 10.24 13.77 5.05
C LEU A 455 9.09 13.05 4.33
N LEU A 456 7.93 13.71 4.19
CA LEU A 456 6.78 13.14 3.50
C LEU A 456 7.11 12.88 2.04
N SER A 457 7.60 13.88 1.29
CA SER A 457 8.03 13.74 -0.10
C SER A 457 9.10 12.65 -0.29
N TYR A 458 10.01 12.49 0.68
CA TYR A 458 10.96 11.38 0.68
C TYR A 458 10.27 10.01 0.75
N PHE A 459 9.42 9.79 1.75
CA PHE A 459 8.69 8.52 1.92
C PHE A 459 7.82 8.20 0.72
N ASP A 460 7.16 9.22 0.23
CA ASP A 460 6.31 9.24 -0.94
C ASP A 460 7.02 8.82 -2.23
N GLY A 461 8.21 9.36 -2.48
CA GLY A 461 9.06 8.97 -3.62
C GLY A 461 9.50 7.51 -3.54
N LEU A 462 9.63 6.95 -2.34
CA LEU A 462 10.02 5.56 -2.12
C LEU A 462 8.86 4.56 -2.29
N VAL A 463 7.67 4.88 -1.76
CA VAL A 463 6.52 3.95 -1.73
C VAL A 463 5.57 4.13 -2.92
N GLY A 464 5.74 5.20 -3.70
CA GLY A 464 5.13 5.41 -5.01
C GLY A 464 4.03 6.47 -5.05
N GLU A 465 4.23 7.49 -5.89
CA GLU A 465 3.31 8.63 -6.08
C GLU A 465 1.99 8.25 -6.79
N LYS A 466 1.97 7.18 -7.60
CA LYS A 466 0.79 6.78 -8.41
C LYS A 466 -0.39 6.23 -7.61
N ALA A 467 -0.20 5.90 -6.34
CA ALA A 467 -1.30 5.60 -5.43
C ALA A 467 -2.01 6.87 -4.92
N ARG A 468 -1.36 8.04 -4.99
CA ARG A 468 -1.91 9.29 -4.45
C ARG A 468 -3.11 9.81 -5.23
N PHE A 469 -3.10 9.84 -6.57
CA PHE A 469 -4.23 10.40 -7.31
C PHE A 469 -5.52 9.58 -7.14
N SER A 470 -5.46 8.25 -7.30
CA SER A 470 -6.63 7.38 -7.10
C SER A 470 -7.13 7.43 -5.65
N LYS A 471 -6.22 7.53 -4.67
CA LYS A 471 -6.57 7.70 -3.26
C LYS A 471 -7.14 9.09 -2.98
N ALA A 472 -6.53 10.16 -3.47
CA ALA A 472 -6.99 11.53 -3.26
C ALA A 472 -8.35 11.80 -3.94
N MET A 473 -8.58 11.24 -5.12
CA MET A 473 -9.89 11.22 -5.78
C MET A 473 -10.93 10.46 -4.95
N SER A 474 -10.56 9.32 -4.37
CA SER A 474 -11.45 8.54 -3.50
C SER A 474 -11.73 9.24 -2.17
N ASP A 475 -10.73 9.87 -1.55
CA ASP A 475 -10.86 10.64 -0.32
C ASP A 475 -11.74 11.89 -0.56
N MET A 476 -11.57 12.57 -1.70
CA MET A 476 -12.45 13.66 -2.15
C MET A 476 -13.88 13.15 -2.32
N TYR A 477 -14.10 12.10 -3.13
CA TYR A 477 -15.44 11.59 -3.41
C TYR A 477 -16.13 11.03 -2.15
N LYS A 478 -15.39 10.37 -1.25
CA LYS A 478 -15.88 9.90 0.05
C LYS A 478 -16.34 11.05 0.94
N SER A 479 -15.64 12.19 0.90
CA SER A 479 -16.06 13.39 1.64
C SER A 479 -17.31 14.05 1.05
N GLU A 480 -17.51 13.92 -0.26
CA GLU A 480 -18.63 14.53 -0.97
C GLU A 480 -19.89 13.65 -1.03
N VAL A 481 -19.75 12.33 -0.94
CA VAL A 481 -20.82 11.33 -1.11
C VAL A 481 -20.77 10.30 0.03
N PRO A 482 -21.47 10.53 1.17
CA PRO A 482 -21.40 9.64 2.34
C PRO A 482 -21.76 8.17 2.05
N SER A 483 -22.74 7.90 1.19
CA SER A 483 -23.14 6.54 0.81
C SER A 483 -22.07 5.76 0.06
N TYR A 484 -21.06 6.44 -0.50
CA TYR A 484 -19.88 5.78 -1.07
C TYR A 484 -19.00 5.16 0.02
N ALA A 485 -18.94 5.75 1.22
CA ALA A 485 -18.22 5.15 2.36
C ALA A 485 -18.84 3.79 2.74
N ASP A 486 -20.17 3.73 2.86
CA ASP A 486 -20.90 2.49 3.15
C ASP A 486 -20.65 1.42 2.09
N LEU A 487 -20.57 1.82 0.81
CA LEU A 487 -20.28 0.93 -0.29
C LEU A 487 -18.87 0.33 -0.20
N ILE A 488 -17.87 1.14 0.15
CA ILE A 488 -16.49 0.66 0.36
C ILE A 488 -16.43 -0.36 1.49
N ASP A 489 -17.16 -0.12 2.59
CA ASP A 489 -17.23 -1.07 3.70
C ASP A 489 -17.88 -2.40 3.28
N ILE A 490 -18.99 -2.34 2.53
CA ILE A 490 -19.65 -3.54 1.98
C ILE A 490 -18.69 -4.35 1.11
N VAL A 491 -18.00 -3.69 0.17
CA VAL A 491 -17.06 -4.35 -0.74
C VAL A 491 -15.92 -5.01 0.04
N THR A 492 -15.38 -4.30 1.03
CA THR A 492 -14.30 -4.81 1.88
C THR A 492 -14.73 -6.08 2.62
N GLU A 493 -15.94 -6.07 3.21
CA GLU A 493 -16.49 -7.23 3.93
C GLU A 493 -16.78 -8.43 3.02
N VAL A 494 -17.40 -8.20 1.86
CA VAL A 494 -17.73 -9.26 0.89
C VAL A 494 -16.46 -9.91 0.35
N ASN A 495 -15.47 -9.10 -0.03
CA ASN A 495 -14.19 -9.59 -0.54
C ASN A 495 -13.42 -10.38 0.52
N ALA A 496 -13.36 -9.88 1.76
CA ALA A 496 -12.70 -10.56 2.87
C ALA A 496 -13.35 -11.91 3.20
N ARG A 497 -14.69 -11.99 3.19
CA ARG A 497 -15.43 -13.23 3.43
C ARG A 497 -15.08 -14.29 2.39
N LEU A 498 -15.05 -13.95 1.10
CA LEU A 498 -14.71 -14.90 0.04
C LEU A 498 -13.26 -15.36 0.11
N ALA A 499 -12.34 -14.45 0.40
CA ALA A 499 -10.93 -14.80 0.60
C ALA A 499 -10.75 -15.80 1.78
N SER A 500 -11.55 -15.66 2.85
CA SER A 500 -11.53 -16.60 3.98
C SER A 500 -12.14 -17.97 3.69
N GLN A 501 -13.20 -18.04 2.85
CA GLN A 501 -13.88 -19.28 2.49
C GLN A 501 -13.03 -20.15 1.54
N ASP A 502 -12.32 -19.52 0.60
CA ASP A 502 -11.40 -20.19 -0.35
C ASP A 502 -10.22 -20.89 0.35
N GLN A 503 -9.78 -20.39 1.51
CA GLN A 503 -8.70 -21.03 2.28
C GLN A 503 -9.13 -22.33 2.98
N SER A 504 -10.43 -22.53 3.22
CA SER A 504 -10.97 -23.70 3.95
C SER A 504 -11.30 -24.91 3.07
N ASN A 505 -11.49 -24.71 1.75
CA ASN A 505 -11.87 -25.75 0.80
C ASN A 505 -10.69 -26.23 -0.05
N THR A 506 -9.85 -27.12 0.49
CA THR A 506 -8.70 -27.73 -0.22
C THR A 506 -9.06 -28.71 -1.35
N ARG A 507 -10.29 -28.70 -1.92
CA ARG A 507 -10.73 -29.74 -2.89
C ARG A 507 -11.54 -29.30 -4.11
N VAL A 508 -11.80 -28.00 -4.34
CA VAL A 508 -12.47 -27.57 -5.59
C VAL A 508 -11.71 -26.41 -6.21
N GLY A 509 -11.18 -26.61 -7.42
CA GLY A 509 -10.34 -25.67 -8.17
C GLY A 509 -11.08 -24.48 -8.80
N THR A 510 -12.01 -23.87 -8.06
CA THR A 510 -12.73 -22.62 -8.44
C THR A 510 -11.96 -21.35 -8.08
N SER A 511 -10.72 -21.46 -7.62
CA SER A 511 -9.89 -20.32 -7.22
C SER A 511 -9.60 -19.39 -8.41
N GLY A 512 -10.23 -18.22 -8.43
CA GLY A 512 -9.83 -17.10 -9.27
C GLY A 512 -8.47 -16.52 -8.81
N PRO A 513 -7.70 -15.83 -9.67
CA PRO A 513 -6.42 -15.22 -9.30
C PRO A 513 -6.56 -14.06 -8.29
N ASP A 514 -7.72 -13.39 -8.29
CA ASP A 514 -7.93 -12.14 -7.55
C ASP A 514 -8.17 -12.36 -6.05
N THR A 515 -8.51 -13.58 -5.58
CA THR A 515 -8.68 -13.87 -4.14
C THR A 515 -7.37 -13.88 -3.35
N LYS A 516 -6.21 -13.74 -4.04
CA LYS A 516 -4.87 -13.73 -3.43
C LYS A 516 -4.25 -12.35 -3.28
N ASP A 517 -4.87 -11.31 -3.86
CA ASP A 517 -4.33 -9.94 -3.88
C ASP A 517 -5.39 -8.95 -3.38
N ILE A 518 -5.71 -9.08 -2.09
CA ILE A 518 -6.74 -8.27 -1.41
C ILE A 518 -6.35 -6.78 -1.43
N ASP A 519 -5.05 -6.48 -1.31
CA ASP A 519 -4.54 -5.11 -1.29
C ASP A 519 -4.81 -4.40 -2.62
N ARG A 520 -4.57 -5.07 -3.76
CA ARG A 520 -4.98 -4.58 -5.08
C ARG A 520 -6.49 -4.36 -5.16
N LEU A 521 -7.31 -5.31 -4.71
CA LEU A 521 -8.78 -5.21 -4.73
C LEU A 521 -9.32 -3.98 -3.98
N THR A 522 -8.67 -3.57 -2.88
CA THR A 522 -9.08 -2.37 -2.12
C THR A 522 -8.80 -1.05 -2.86
N LEU A 523 -7.86 -1.07 -3.82
CA LEU A 523 -7.47 0.09 -4.65
C LEU A 523 -8.20 0.13 -6.00
N GLU A 524 -8.73 -0.99 -6.49
CA GLU A 524 -9.39 -1.03 -7.81
C GLU A 524 -10.68 -0.22 -7.85
N ARG A 525 -10.67 0.84 -8.67
CA ARG A 525 -11.78 1.75 -8.86
C ARG A 525 -11.88 2.22 -10.30
N HIS A 526 -13.08 2.63 -10.71
CA HIS A 526 -13.22 3.51 -11.87
C HIS A 526 -14.04 4.75 -11.57
N GLY A 527 -13.65 5.89 -12.15
CA GLY A 527 -14.47 7.09 -12.18
C GLY A 527 -15.19 7.26 -13.51
N ALA A 528 -16.23 8.09 -13.55
CA ALA A 528 -16.81 8.57 -14.80
C ALA A 528 -16.99 10.09 -14.80
N ILE A 529 -16.59 10.74 -15.89
CA ILE A 529 -16.68 12.20 -16.08
C ILE A 529 -17.34 12.52 -17.42
N ARG A 530 -17.92 13.72 -17.54
CA ARG A 530 -18.59 14.20 -18.76
C ARG A 530 -18.02 15.56 -19.15
N LEU A 531 -17.69 15.71 -20.43
CA LEU A 531 -17.06 16.90 -20.99
C LEU A 531 -17.97 17.51 -22.07
N GLY A 532 -17.88 18.83 -22.24
CA GLY A 532 -18.70 19.59 -23.18
C GLY A 532 -17.97 20.00 -24.47
N THR A 533 -16.64 20.03 -24.47
CA THR A 533 -15.85 20.56 -25.61
C THR A 533 -14.65 19.70 -26.01
N SER A 534 -14.21 19.85 -27.26
CA SER A 534 -12.99 19.21 -27.77
C SER A 534 -11.73 19.67 -27.03
N PHE A 535 -11.67 20.94 -26.62
CA PHE A 535 -10.57 21.46 -25.80
C PHE A 535 -10.50 20.75 -24.44
N GLU A 536 -11.64 20.49 -23.82
CA GLU A 536 -11.70 19.74 -22.56
C GLU A 536 -11.22 18.29 -22.74
N LEU A 537 -11.69 17.59 -23.78
CA LEU A 537 -11.28 16.20 -24.04
C LEU A 537 -9.78 16.08 -24.34
N SER A 538 -9.25 16.93 -25.22
CA SER A 538 -7.83 16.94 -25.56
C SER A 538 -6.95 17.30 -24.36
N THR A 539 -7.40 18.20 -23.48
CA THR A 539 -6.65 18.55 -22.25
C THR A 539 -6.72 17.43 -21.21
N ILE A 540 -7.87 16.78 -21.03
CA ILE A 540 -8.01 15.60 -20.15
C ILE A 540 -7.10 14.46 -20.63
N ARG A 541 -6.90 14.27 -21.93
CA ARG A 541 -5.91 13.32 -22.46
C ARG A 541 -4.49 13.64 -21.99
N ARG A 542 -4.08 14.91 -22.06
CA ARG A 542 -2.75 15.38 -21.61
C ARG A 542 -2.57 15.21 -20.11
N LEU A 543 -3.63 15.45 -19.34
CA LEU A 543 -3.68 15.25 -17.90
C LEU A 543 -3.53 13.77 -17.54
N PHE A 544 -4.37 12.90 -18.11
CA PHE A 544 -4.34 11.47 -17.79
C PHE A 544 -3.07 10.76 -18.25
N SER A 545 -2.39 11.24 -19.29
CA SER A 545 -1.10 10.69 -19.68
C SER A 545 -0.03 10.87 -18.59
N GLN A 546 -0.11 11.91 -17.75
CA GLN A 546 0.80 12.10 -16.61
C GLN A 546 0.64 11.00 -15.54
N PHE A 547 -0.55 10.38 -15.49
CA PHE A 547 -0.83 9.24 -14.62
C PHE A 547 -0.58 7.88 -15.31
N GLY A 548 -0.04 7.87 -16.53
CA GLY A 548 0.15 6.65 -17.33
C GLY A 548 -1.17 6.05 -17.84
N MET A 549 -2.21 6.87 -18.00
CA MET A 549 -3.52 6.45 -18.47
C MET A 549 -3.74 6.94 -19.90
N TYR A 550 -4.14 6.01 -20.77
CA TYR A 550 -4.28 6.24 -22.22
C TYR A 550 -5.71 5.95 -22.68
N PRO A 551 -6.20 6.60 -23.75
CA PRO A 551 -7.55 6.39 -24.26
C PRO A 551 -7.66 5.03 -24.95
N VAL A 552 -8.49 4.15 -24.38
CA VAL A 552 -8.76 2.79 -24.88
C VAL A 552 -10.24 2.64 -25.19
N GLY A 553 -10.53 2.09 -26.38
CA GLY A 553 -11.88 1.88 -26.86
C GLY A 553 -12.58 3.17 -27.31
N TYR A 554 -13.66 2.98 -28.09
CA TYR A 554 -14.59 4.02 -28.50
C TYR A 554 -16.01 3.53 -28.23
N TYR A 555 -16.79 4.37 -27.56
CA TYR A 555 -18.16 4.07 -27.14
C TYR A 555 -19.10 5.12 -27.70
N ASP A 556 -19.95 4.74 -28.64
CA ASP A 556 -21.00 5.61 -29.15
C ASP A 556 -22.27 5.42 -28.31
N LEU A 557 -22.70 6.45 -27.58
CA LEU A 557 -23.88 6.38 -26.72
C LEU A 557 -25.15 6.88 -27.43
N SER A 558 -25.02 7.44 -28.65
CA SER A 558 -26.15 7.88 -29.46
C SER A 558 -27.06 6.72 -29.88
N VAL A 559 -26.50 5.51 -29.96
CA VAL A 559 -27.27 4.26 -30.22
C VAL A 559 -28.34 3.98 -29.16
N ALA A 560 -28.22 4.62 -27.98
CA ALA A 560 -29.20 4.52 -26.91
C ALA A 560 -30.04 5.78 -26.70
N GLY A 561 -29.93 6.75 -27.61
CA GLY A 561 -30.63 8.04 -27.53
C GLY A 561 -29.91 9.09 -26.69
N LEU A 562 -28.63 8.90 -26.34
CA LEU A 562 -27.86 9.85 -25.55
C LEU A 562 -26.97 10.69 -26.46
N PRO A 563 -26.92 12.04 -26.33
CA PRO A 563 -26.12 12.89 -27.21
C PRO A 563 -24.63 12.87 -26.83
N LEU A 564 -24.03 11.69 -26.69
CA LEU A 564 -22.68 11.48 -26.15
C LEU A 564 -21.90 10.39 -26.91
N HIS A 565 -20.59 10.53 -26.92
CA HIS A 565 -19.61 9.48 -27.27
C HIS A 565 -18.45 9.49 -26.26
N ALA A 566 -17.69 8.41 -26.13
CA ALA A 566 -16.75 8.24 -25.01
C ALA A 566 -15.54 7.34 -25.31
N THR A 567 -14.57 7.39 -24.40
CA THR A 567 -13.42 6.48 -24.31
C THR A 567 -13.09 6.18 -22.84
N ALA A 568 -12.29 5.15 -22.57
CA ALA A 568 -11.79 4.85 -21.24
C ALA A 568 -10.31 5.22 -21.12
N PHE A 569 -9.96 6.13 -20.21
CA PHE A 569 -8.56 6.37 -19.88
C PHE A 569 -8.09 5.35 -18.86
N ARG A 570 -7.04 4.58 -19.20
CA ARG A 570 -6.50 3.53 -18.33
C ARG A 570 -5.06 3.16 -18.62
N PRO A 571 -4.34 2.51 -17.68
CA PRO A 571 -3.08 1.85 -17.99
C PRO A 571 -3.28 0.75 -19.04
N ILE A 572 -2.23 0.49 -19.83
CA ILE A 572 -2.29 -0.43 -20.99
C ILE A 572 -1.36 -1.64 -20.85
N ASP A 573 -0.32 -1.54 -20.00
CA ASP A 573 0.59 -2.64 -19.74
C ASP A 573 0.16 -3.46 -18.50
N ALA A 574 0.45 -4.76 -18.54
CA ALA A 574 0.05 -5.69 -17.49
C ALA A 574 0.66 -5.37 -16.13
N GLU A 575 1.89 -4.86 -16.09
CA GLU A 575 2.59 -4.53 -14.83
C GLU A 575 1.97 -3.30 -14.16
N ALA A 576 1.63 -2.26 -14.92
CA ALA A 576 0.93 -1.09 -14.40
C ALA A 576 -0.49 -1.42 -13.94
N LEU A 577 -1.21 -2.26 -14.69
CA LEU A 577 -2.54 -2.76 -14.29
C LEU A 577 -2.49 -3.59 -13.00
N GLU A 578 -1.43 -4.38 -12.80
CA GLU A 578 -1.23 -5.14 -11.56
C GLU A 578 -0.91 -4.24 -10.37
N LYS A 579 -0.26 -3.08 -10.59
CA LYS A 579 0.03 -2.10 -9.53
C LYS A 579 -1.17 -1.21 -9.19
N ASN A 580 -1.86 -0.68 -10.19
CA ASN A 580 -3.00 0.22 -10.01
C ASN A 580 -3.87 0.25 -11.28
N PRO A 581 -5.00 -0.48 -11.32
CA PRO A 581 -5.90 -0.50 -12.47
C PRO A 581 -6.96 0.60 -12.38
N PHE A 582 -6.60 1.81 -11.95
CA PHE A 582 -7.51 2.97 -11.92
C PHE A 582 -7.87 3.42 -13.33
N ARG A 583 -9.15 3.70 -13.54
CA ARG A 583 -9.72 3.97 -14.88
C ARG A 583 -10.73 5.08 -14.82
N VAL A 584 -10.82 5.88 -15.88
CA VAL A 584 -11.83 6.93 -15.99
C VAL A 584 -12.58 6.81 -17.31
N PHE A 585 -13.89 6.57 -17.22
CA PHE A 585 -14.78 6.63 -18.37
C PHE A 585 -15.10 8.09 -18.69
N THR A 586 -14.66 8.58 -19.84
CA THR A 586 -14.73 10.00 -20.20
C THR A 586 -15.64 10.17 -21.41
N THR A 587 -16.77 10.85 -21.21
CA THR A 587 -17.71 11.16 -22.28
C THR A 587 -17.53 12.59 -22.79
N LEU A 588 -17.87 12.80 -24.06
CA LEU A 588 -17.91 14.09 -24.74
C LEU A 588 -19.32 14.33 -25.31
N LEU A 589 -19.86 15.52 -25.11
CA LEU A 589 -21.12 15.99 -25.69
C LEU A 589 -21.03 16.02 -27.22
N ARG A 590 -22.11 15.59 -27.90
CA ARG A 590 -22.33 15.69 -29.35
C ARG A 590 -23.37 16.79 -29.63
N PRO A 591 -22.96 18.06 -29.83
CA PRO A 591 -23.90 19.16 -30.00
C PRO A 591 -24.74 19.02 -31.29
N ASP A 592 -24.24 18.29 -32.28
CA ASP A 592 -24.91 18.00 -33.54
C ASP A 592 -26.20 17.16 -33.37
N LEU A 593 -26.33 16.46 -32.24
CA LEU A 593 -27.52 15.67 -31.88
C LEU A 593 -28.57 16.46 -31.08
N LEU A 594 -28.29 17.72 -30.74
CA LEU A 594 -29.20 18.59 -29.97
C LEU A 594 -30.06 19.47 -30.89
N ARG A 595 -31.26 19.85 -30.43
CA ARG A 595 -32.06 20.92 -31.05
C ARG A 595 -31.28 22.24 -31.10
N LYS A 596 -31.56 23.07 -32.11
CA LYS A 596 -30.79 24.28 -32.41
C LYS A 596 -30.69 25.21 -31.20
N GLU A 597 -31.80 25.43 -30.49
CA GLU A 597 -31.87 26.32 -29.34
C GLU A 597 -30.98 25.84 -28.19
N ALA A 598 -31.08 24.55 -27.83
CA ALA A 598 -30.27 23.95 -26.77
C ALA A 598 -28.79 23.83 -27.15
N ARG A 599 -28.50 23.57 -28.43
CA ARG A 599 -27.15 23.57 -29.01
C ARG A 599 -26.49 24.95 -28.88
N ASP A 600 -27.17 25.99 -29.35
CA ASP A 600 -26.65 27.35 -29.35
C ASP A 600 -26.42 27.84 -27.90
N LEU A 601 -27.36 27.55 -26.99
CA LEU A 601 -27.25 27.90 -25.57
C LEU A 601 -26.09 27.16 -24.89
N SER A 602 -26.03 25.82 -25.00
CA SER A 602 -24.97 25.02 -24.38
C SER A 602 -23.58 25.42 -24.90
N GLN A 603 -23.43 25.69 -26.19
CA GLN A 603 -22.17 26.18 -26.76
C GLN A 603 -21.79 27.57 -26.23
N ALA A 604 -22.75 28.48 -26.08
CA ALA A 604 -22.49 29.81 -25.53
C ALA A 604 -21.99 29.76 -24.08
N ILE A 605 -22.55 28.86 -23.26
CA ILE A 605 -22.15 28.64 -21.87
C ILE A 605 -20.76 27.97 -21.80
N LEU A 606 -20.59 26.84 -22.50
CA LEU A 606 -19.34 26.07 -22.48
C LEU A 606 -18.13 26.86 -22.99
N ARG A 607 -18.32 27.81 -23.92
CA ARG A 607 -17.23 28.70 -24.39
C ARG A 607 -16.69 29.64 -23.30
N LYS A 608 -17.52 30.01 -22.32
CA LYS A 608 -17.13 30.90 -21.21
C LYS A 608 -16.58 30.12 -20.01
N ARG A 609 -16.91 28.83 -19.92
CA ARG A 609 -16.48 27.94 -18.84
C ARG A 609 -14.97 27.69 -18.89
N ARG A 610 -14.37 27.57 -17.71
CA ARG A 610 -12.97 27.19 -17.51
C ARG A 610 -12.90 26.10 -16.44
N ILE A 611 -12.70 24.85 -16.85
CA ILE A 611 -12.54 23.72 -15.91
C ILE A 611 -11.10 23.47 -15.48
N PHE A 612 -10.13 23.96 -16.24
CA PHE A 612 -8.71 23.90 -15.91
C PHE A 612 -8.25 25.29 -15.48
N SER A 613 -7.55 25.36 -14.36
CA SER A 613 -6.86 26.59 -13.97
C SER A 613 -5.75 26.92 -14.97
N SER A 614 -5.34 28.18 -15.03
CA SER A 614 -4.15 28.56 -15.80
C SER A 614 -2.93 27.80 -15.32
N ARG A 615 -2.82 27.58 -14.01
CA ARG A 615 -1.70 26.87 -13.41
C ARG A 615 -1.63 25.40 -13.85
N LEU A 616 -2.76 24.70 -13.89
CA LEU A 616 -2.83 23.33 -14.38
C LEU A 616 -2.36 23.23 -15.84
N LEU A 617 -2.77 24.18 -16.68
CA LEU A 617 -2.33 24.22 -18.08
C LEU A 617 -0.83 24.46 -18.19
N ASP A 618 -0.27 25.40 -17.41
CA ASP A 618 1.17 25.66 -17.35
C ASP A 618 1.95 24.41 -16.90
N LEU A 619 1.45 23.68 -15.91
CA LEU A 619 2.03 22.43 -15.42
C LEU A 619 2.04 21.34 -16.49
N LEU A 620 0.96 21.23 -17.28
CA LEU A 620 0.88 20.27 -18.38
C LEU A 620 1.83 20.63 -19.52
N ASP A 621 1.91 21.91 -19.89
CA ASP A 621 2.85 22.40 -20.90
C ASP A 621 4.30 22.10 -20.49
N GLU A 622 4.65 22.36 -19.23
CA GLU A 622 5.97 22.05 -18.67
C GLU A 622 6.26 20.56 -18.64
N ALA A 623 5.29 19.73 -18.25
CA ALA A 623 5.43 18.29 -18.18
C ALA A 623 5.71 17.66 -19.56
N GLU A 624 5.02 18.13 -20.60
CA GLU A 624 5.22 17.64 -21.97
C GLU A 624 6.61 17.97 -22.50
N ILE A 625 7.19 19.13 -22.12
CA ILE A 625 8.55 19.51 -22.48
C ILE A 625 9.58 18.66 -21.73
N LYS A 626 9.33 18.39 -20.44
CA LYS A 626 10.29 17.70 -19.54
C LYS A 626 10.15 16.18 -19.53
N GLY A 627 9.11 15.61 -20.14
CA GLY A 627 8.83 14.18 -20.16
C GLY A 627 8.09 13.66 -18.91
N GLY A 628 7.43 14.55 -18.15
CA GLY A 628 6.65 14.24 -16.96
C GLY A 628 6.54 15.44 -16.01
N ILE A 629 5.60 15.38 -15.07
CA ILE A 629 5.47 16.37 -14.00
C ILE A 629 6.75 16.35 -13.16
N VAL A 630 7.34 17.53 -12.93
CA VAL A 630 8.52 17.67 -12.06
C VAL A 630 8.10 17.24 -10.64
N PRO A 631 8.88 16.42 -9.93
CA PRO A 631 8.43 15.86 -8.64
C PRO A 631 7.97 16.91 -7.61
N ASP A 632 8.57 18.09 -7.60
CA ASP A 632 8.19 19.21 -6.71
C ASP A 632 6.81 19.79 -6.97
N LEU A 633 6.30 19.62 -8.19
CA LEU A 633 5.02 20.14 -8.64
C LEU A 633 3.94 19.06 -8.61
N VAL A 634 4.24 17.84 -8.13
CA VAL A 634 3.28 16.73 -8.13
C VAL A 634 2.11 17.00 -7.20
N ASP A 635 2.35 17.50 -5.98
CA ASP A 635 1.26 17.79 -5.05
C ASP A 635 0.39 18.94 -5.57
N GLU A 636 1.00 20.01 -6.09
CA GLU A 636 0.28 21.11 -6.75
C GLU A 636 -0.50 20.60 -7.96
N PHE A 637 0.11 19.75 -8.80
CA PHE A 637 -0.55 19.14 -9.95
C PHE A 637 -1.73 18.28 -9.55
N ILE A 638 -1.62 17.49 -8.47
CA ILE A 638 -2.71 16.68 -7.94
C ILE A 638 -3.82 17.59 -7.40
N GLU A 639 -3.51 18.62 -6.62
CA GLU A 639 -4.50 19.58 -6.10
C GLU A 639 -5.24 20.30 -7.23
N GLU A 640 -4.50 20.85 -8.19
CA GLU A 640 -5.05 21.51 -9.39
C GLU A 640 -5.89 20.53 -10.23
N THR A 641 -5.48 19.27 -10.31
CA THR A 641 -6.24 18.21 -10.99
C THR A 641 -7.54 17.87 -10.25
N LEU A 642 -7.52 17.81 -8.91
CA LEU A 642 -8.72 17.50 -8.12
C LEU A 642 -9.79 18.58 -8.28
N GLU A 643 -9.41 19.85 -8.43
CA GLU A 643 -10.36 20.95 -8.69
C GLU A 643 -11.11 20.78 -10.02
N VAL A 644 -10.52 20.11 -11.02
CA VAL A 644 -11.22 19.78 -12.27
C VAL A 644 -12.42 18.87 -12.02
N PHE A 645 -12.34 17.99 -11.01
CA PHE A 645 -13.31 16.92 -10.74
C PHE A 645 -14.16 17.16 -9.49
N ARG A 646 -13.91 18.25 -8.75
CA ARG A 646 -14.61 18.59 -7.51
C ARG A 646 -16.07 18.96 -7.77
N TRP A 647 -16.96 18.57 -6.87
CA TRP A 647 -18.35 19.05 -6.91
C TRP A 647 -18.46 20.50 -6.41
N HIS A 648 -19.26 21.32 -7.11
CA HIS A 648 -19.59 22.68 -6.69
C HIS A 648 -21.11 22.89 -6.66
N GLU A 649 -21.62 23.37 -5.53
CA GLU A 649 -23.05 23.62 -5.33
C GLU A 649 -23.61 24.85 -6.07
N THR A 650 -22.78 25.64 -6.76
CA THR A 650 -23.24 26.81 -7.54
C THR A 650 -23.08 26.56 -9.03
N ALA A 651 -24.19 26.71 -9.76
CA ALA A 651 -24.22 26.63 -11.22
C ALA A 651 -23.69 27.91 -11.88
N VAL A 652 -23.13 27.76 -13.08
CA VAL A 652 -22.72 28.90 -13.94
C VAL A 652 -23.89 29.49 -14.73
N THR A 653 -24.99 28.75 -14.82
CA THR A 653 -26.22 29.16 -15.51
C THR A 653 -27.20 29.83 -14.55
N SER A 654 -28.10 30.63 -15.13
CA SER A 654 -29.34 31.00 -14.46
C SER A 654 -30.28 29.81 -14.32
N HIS A 655 -31.26 29.91 -13.42
CA HIS A 655 -32.22 28.83 -13.22
C HIS A 655 -33.01 28.52 -14.50
N ASP A 656 -33.39 29.55 -15.26
CA ASP A 656 -34.15 29.39 -16.51
C ASP A 656 -33.32 28.71 -17.60
N GLU A 657 -32.04 29.09 -17.75
CA GLU A 657 -31.11 28.42 -18.67
C GLU A 657 -30.90 26.95 -18.28
N TYR A 658 -30.77 26.66 -16.99
CA TYR A 658 -30.66 25.28 -16.49
C TYR A 658 -31.92 24.46 -16.84
N LEU A 659 -33.11 25.01 -16.62
CA LEU A 659 -34.37 24.36 -16.97
C LEU A 659 -34.46 24.10 -18.48
N GLN A 660 -34.09 25.07 -19.31
CA GLN A 660 -34.09 24.93 -20.76
C GLN A 660 -33.14 23.82 -21.25
N LEU A 661 -31.94 23.72 -20.65
CA LEU A 661 -31.00 22.63 -20.96
C LEU A 661 -31.52 21.28 -20.48
N ARG A 662 -32.16 21.24 -19.31
CA ARG A 662 -32.71 20.02 -18.71
C ARG A 662 -33.88 19.47 -19.52
N ASP A 663 -34.73 20.36 -20.05
CA ASP A 663 -35.86 20.02 -20.91
C ASP A 663 -35.41 19.45 -22.26
N GLU A 664 -34.20 19.79 -22.74
CA GLU A 664 -33.56 19.08 -23.85
C GLU A 664 -33.07 17.70 -23.41
N HIS A 665 -32.23 17.67 -22.38
CA HIS A 665 -31.75 16.43 -21.79
C HIS A 665 -31.13 16.69 -20.40
N PRO A 666 -31.42 15.89 -19.36
CA PRO A 666 -30.82 16.10 -18.03
C PRO A 666 -29.28 16.05 -18.03
N LEU A 667 -28.67 15.18 -18.84
CA LEU A 667 -27.22 15.14 -19.04
C LEU A 667 -26.66 16.43 -19.68
N LEU A 668 -27.44 17.11 -20.53
CA LEU A 668 -27.00 18.39 -21.10
C LEU A 668 -26.94 19.47 -20.01
N ALA A 669 -27.94 19.51 -19.13
CA ALA A 669 -27.94 20.41 -17.98
C ALA A 669 -26.75 20.13 -17.05
N ASP A 670 -26.47 18.87 -16.74
CA ASP A 670 -25.32 18.43 -15.95
C ASP A 670 -23.97 18.83 -16.59
N ILE A 671 -23.83 18.68 -17.91
CA ILE A 671 -22.58 19.01 -18.60
C ILE A 671 -22.37 20.53 -18.68
N ALA A 672 -23.40 21.29 -19.07
CA ALA A 672 -23.22 22.70 -19.40
C ALA A 672 -23.37 23.65 -18.19
N SER A 673 -24.08 23.25 -17.13
CA SER A 673 -24.44 24.18 -16.04
C SER A 673 -23.43 24.28 -14.91
N PHE A 674 -22.40 23.43 -14.87
CA PHE A 674 -21.46 23.38 -13.75
C PHE A 674 -20.04 23.81 -14.18
N ARG A 675 -19.26 24.28 -13.20
CA ARG A 675 -17.93 24.87 -13.44
C ARG A 675 -16.79 23.85 -13.48
N SER A 676 -17.03 22.60 -13.11
CA SER A 676 -16.06 21.50 -13.05
C SER A 676 -16.62 20.28 -13.80
N ALA A 677 -15.75 19.36 -14.21
CA ALA A 677 -16.16 18.08 -14.78
C ALA A 677 -16.33 17.05 -13.65
N HIS A 678 -17.27 17.31 -12.75
CA HIS A 678 -17.42 16.56 -11.50
C HIS A 678 -17.55 15.04 -11.72
N ILE A 679 -17.07 14.27 -10.74
CA ILE A 679 -17.19 12.81 -10.75
C ILE A 679 -18.67 12.43 -10.68
N ASN A 680 -19.15 11.72 -11.69
CA ASN A 680 -20.52 11.21 -11.73
C ASN A 680 -20.72 10.07 -10.73
N HIS A 681 -19.82 9.09 -10.81
CA HIS A 681 -19.72 7.98 -9.88
C HIS A 681 -18.26 7.55 -9.74
N LEU A 682 -17.95 6.96 -8.60
CA LEU A 682 -16.72 6.25 -8.35
C LEU A 682 -17.08 4.83 -7.93
N THR A 683 -16.65 3.85 -8.71
CA THR A 683 -17.13 2.47 -8.64
C THR A 683 -16.04 1.57 -8.07
N PRO A 684 -16.22 0.96 -6.89
CA PRO A 684 -15.31 -0.04 -6.35
C PRO A 684 -15.56 -1.43 -6.97
N ARG A 685 -14.53 -2.29 -6.90
CA ARG A 685 -14.63 -3.69 -7.34
C ARG A 685 -15.00 -4.65 -6.21
N THR A 686 -16.06 -5.43 -6.41
CA THR A 686 -16.40 -6.60 -5.60
C THR A 686 -16.05 -7.91 -6.33
N LEU A 687 -15.72 -8.94 -5.56
CA LEU A 687 -15.55 -10.31 -6.05
C LEU A 687 -16.88 -11.03 -6.26
N ASP A 688 -17.93 -10.61 -5.57
CA ASP A 688 -19.29 -11.17 -5.68
C ASP A 688 -20.31 -10.03 -5.58
N ILE A 689 -20.85 -9.66 -6.74
CA ILE A 689 -21.82 -8.58 -6.85
C ILE A 689 -23.20 -8.97 -6.33
N ASP A 690 -23.53 -10.26 -6.32
CA ASP A 690 -24.83 -10.73 -5.81
C ASP A 690 -24.86 -10.59 -4.28
N GLN A 691 -23.80 -11.00 -3.59
CA GLN A 691 -23.66 -10.78 -2.15
C GLN A 691 -23.56 -9.29 -1.80
N ALA A 692 -22.85 -8.50 -2.60
CA ALA A 692 -22.77 -7.07 -2.38
C ALA A 692 -24.14 -6.40 -2.54
N GLN A 693 -24.94 -6.77 -3.54
CA GLN A 693 -26.29 -6.25 -3.73
C GLN A 693 -27.20 -6.58 -2.53
N VAL A 694 -27.11 -7.78 -1.97
CA VAL A 694 -27.83 -8.16 -0.74
C VAL A 694 -27.38 -7.31 0.44
N ALA A 695 -26.07 -7.14 0.64
CA ALA A 695 -25.53 -6.32 1.72
C ALA A 695 -25.92 -4.84 1.59
N MET A 696 -25.93 -4.30 0.37
CA MET A 696 -26.40 -2.94 0.08
C MET A 696 -27.87 -2.76 0.47
N LYS A 697 -28.76 -3.71 0.12
CA LYS A 697 -30.17 -3.69 0.53
C LYS A 697 -30.34 -3.74 2.06
N LEU A 698 -29.55 -4.59 2.74
CA LEU A 698 -29.59 -4.69 4.21
C LEU A 698 -29.12 -3.42 4.92
N ARG A 699 -28.24 -2.64 4.30
CA ARG A 699 -27.79 -1.33 4.81
C ARG A 699 -28.68 -0.15 4.38
N GLY A 700 -29.83 -0.43 3.75
CA GLY A 700 -30.81 0.58 3.38
C GLY A 700 -30.44 1.40 2.13
N LEU A 701 -29.49 0.94 1.31
CA LEU A 701 -29.21 1.55 0.02
C LEU A 701 -30.34 1.19 -0.97
N GLU A 702 -30.89 2.18 -1.68
CA GLU A 702 -31.91 1.99 -2.72
C GLU A 702 -31.26 1.45 -4.01
N VAL A 703 -30.92 0.14 -4.00
CA VAL A 703 -30.26 -0.54 -5.12
C VAL A 703 -31.25 -0.88 -6.21
N LYS A 704 -30.83 -0.77 -7.47
CA LYS A 704 -31.59 -1.32 -8.60
C LYS A 704 -31.76 -2.82 -8.45
N GLU A 705 -32.93 -3.31 -8.86
CA GLU A 705 -33.21 -4.76 -8.79
C GLU A 705 -32.33 -5.56 -9.74
N ARG A 706 -32.06 -5.05 -10.94
CA ARG A 706 -31.31 -5.76 -11.98
C ARG A 706 -29.81 -5.46 -11.91
N ILE A 707 -29.01 -6.49 -12.20
CA ILE A 707 -27.56 -6.42 -12.40
C ILE A 707 -27.30 -6.48 -13.91
N GLU A 708 -26.56 -5.50 -14.42
CA GLU A 708 -26.19 -5.44 -15.84
C GLU A 708 -24.98 -6.32 -16.14
N GLY A 709 -24.91 -6.84 -17.37
CA GLY A 709 -23.85 -7.76 -17.81
C GLY A 709 -24.34 -9.19 -17.98
N PRO A 710 -23.43 -10.19 -18.05
CA PRO A 710 -23.80 -11.60 -18.08
C PRO A 710 -24.46 -12.03 -16.76
N PRO A 711 -25.19 -13.16 -16.76
CA PRO A 711 -25.72 -13.73 -15.52
C PRO A 711 -24.57 -14.20 -14.59
N PRO A 712 -24.87 -14.61 -13.34
CA PRO A 712 -23.89 -15.26 -12.47
C PRO A 712 -23.22 -16.47 -13.14
N ARG A 713 -21.90 -16.58 -13.00
CA ARG A 713 -21.06 -17.62 -13.64
C ARG A 713 -19.93 -18.03 -12.72
N LYS A 714 -19.47 -19.28 -12.84
CA LYS A 714 -18.25 -19.76 -12.15
C LYS A 714 -17.01 -19.06 -12.69
N ASN A 715 -16.94 -18.89 -14.01
CA ASN A 715 -15.89 -18.18 -14.70
C ASN A 715 -16.51 -16.91 -15.30
N GLY A 716 -16.51 -15.83 -14.50
CA GLY A 716 -17.04 -14.53 -14.92
C GLY A 716 -16.39 -14.04 -16.21
N ILE A 717 -17.16 -13.37 -17.07
CA ILE A 717 -16.71 -12.78 -18.33
C ILE A 717 -17.11 -11.31 -18.39
N LEU A 718 -16.33 -10.48 -19.08
CA LEU A 718 -16.52 -9.03 -19.12
C LEU A 718 -16.63 -8.44 -17.70
N LEU A 719 -17.75 -7.78 -17.39
CA LEU A 719 -18.06 -7.33 -16.05
C LEU A 719 -19.56 -7.42 -15.79
N ARG A 720 -19.93 -7.46 -14.51
CA ARG A 720 -21.29 -7.29 -14.00
C ARG A 720 -21.33 -6.02 -13.16
N GLN A 721 -22.40 -5.24 -13.25
CA GLN A 721 -22.50 -3.99 -12.49
C GLN A 721 -23.93 -3.65 -12.07
N THR A 722 -24.07 -2.91 -10.97
CA THR A 722 -25.35 -2.36 -10.53
C THR A 722 -25.13 -1.01 -9.86
N SER A 723 -26.20 -0.24 -9.70
CA SER A 723 -26.17 1.10 -9.11
C SER A 723 -27.27 1.25 -8.06
N PHE A 724 -27.12 2.25 -7.21
CA PHE A 724 -28.16 2.69 -6.27
C PHE A 724 -28.47 4.17 -6.47
N LYS A 725 -29.66 4.56 -6.01
CA LYS A 725 -30.26 5.85 -6.36
C LYS A 725 -29.38 7.05 -5.98
N ALA A 726 -29.45 8.06 -6.86
CA ALA A 726 -28.69 9.30 -6.76
C ALA A 726 -29.10 10.15 -5.54
N ILE A 727 -28.12 10.86 -4.99
CA ILE A 727 -28.37 11.85 -3.93
C ILE A 727 -28.98 13.10 -4.58
N HIS A 728 -30.05 13.64 -3.98
CA HIS A 728 -30.58 14.95 -4.37
C HIS A 728 -29.72 16.05 -3.77
N GLU A 729 -29.11 16.85 -4.63
CA GLU A 729 -28.18 17.90 -4.23
C GLU A 729 -28.82 19.27 -4.38
N LYS A 730 -28.62 20.10 -3.37
CA LYS A 730 -29.01 21.50 -3.42
C LYS A 730 -28.05 22.23 -4.36
N VAL A 731 -28.58 22.90 -5.36
CA VAL A 731 -27.81 23.70 -6.32
C VAL A 731 -28.30 25.14 -6.30
N TYR A 732 -27.39 26.09 -6.29
CA TYR A 732 -27.66 27.52 -6.30
C TYR A 732 -27.43 28.08 -7.71
N PHE A 733 -28.45 28.75 -8.25
CA PHE A 733 -28.47 29.36 -9.58
C PHE A 733 -28.50 30.89 -9.47
N HIS A 734 -27.92 31.57 -10.46
CA HIS A 734 -27.99 33.03 -10.53
C HIS A 734 -29.38 33.48 -11.01
N SER A 735 -29.95 34.50 -10.36
CA SER A 735 -31.23 35.13 -10.76
C SER A 735 -31.01 36.48 -11.42
N SER A 736 -31.93 36.85 -12.32
CA SER A 736 -32.01 38.14 -12.99
C SER A 736 -32.22 39.33 -12.02
N GLU A 737 -32.68 39.07 -10.79
CA GLU A 737 -32.92 40.11 -9.76
C GLU A 737 -31.74 40.32 -8.78
N ASN A 738 -30.50 39.97 -9.16
CA ASN A 738 -29.29 40.07 -8.30
C ASN A 738 -29.37 39.24 -7.00
N GLY A 739 -29.77 37.97 -7.10
CA GLY A 739 -29.80 37.01 -5.99
C GLY A 739 -29.53 35.56 -6.43
N MET A 740 -29.38 34.64 -5.47
CA MET A 740 -29.25 33.19 -5.72
C MET A 740 -30.58 32.49 -5.52
N VAL A 741 -30.96 31.60 -6.45
CA VAL A 741 -32.14 30.73 -6.35
C VAL A 741 -31.69 29.31 -6.07
N GLN A 742 -32.26 28.69 -5.04
CA GLN A 742 -31.98 27.29 -4.72
C GLN A 742 -32.87 26.37 -5.56
N GLY A 743 -32.27 25.45 -6.30
CA GLY A 743 -32.92 24.34 -6.98
C GLY A 743 -32.37 22.99 -6.51
N ILE A 744 -32.77 21.92 -7.21
CA ILE A 744 -32.33 20.55 -6.96
C ILE A 744 -31.72 19.99 -8.24
N HIS A 745 -30.55 19.37 -8.11
CA HIS A 745 -29.92 18.59 -9.17
C HIS A 745 -29.70 17.15 -8.70
N THR A 746 -29.81 16.22 -9.63
CA THR A 746 -29.64 14.79 -9.39
C THR A 746 -28.61 14.28 -10.39
N ALA A 747 -27.33 14.24 -10.00
CA ALA A 747 -26.24 13.81 -10.89
C ALA A 747 -25.46 12.62 -10.36
N ARG A 748 -25.23 12.55 -9.06
CA ARG A 748 -24.26 11.62 -8.47
C ARG A 748 -24.94 10.41 -7.87
N PHE A 749 -24.53 9.24 -8.31
CA PHE A 749 -25.02 7.94 -7.87
C PHE A 749 -23.84 7.03 -7.53
N GLY A 750 -24.07 6.05 -6.66
CA GLY A 750 -23.08 5.02 -6.43
C GLY A 750 -23.29 3.83 -7.37
N GLU A 751 -22.18 3.25 -7.80
CA GLU A 751 -22.14 2.09 -8.68
C GLU A 751 -21.13 1.09 -8.10
N ILE A 752 -21.34 -0.20 -8.37
CA ILE A 752 -20.47 -1.29 -7.96
C ILE A 752 -20.27 -2.26 -9.13
N GLU A 753 -19.06 -2.80 -9.28
CA GLU A 753 -18.74 -3.72 -10.39
C GLU A 753 -18.03 -4.99 -9.92
N GLN A 754 -18.25 -6.09 -10.64
CA GLN A 754 -17.48 -7.34 -10.57
C GLN A 754 -16.88 -7.61 -11.95
N ARG A 755 -15.56 -7.74 -12.03
CA ARG A 755 -14.83 -7.99 -13.28
C ARG A 755 -14.50 -9.47 -13.46
N GLY A 756 -14.75 -9.96 -14.66
CA GLY A 756 -14.38 -11.29 -15.14
C GLY A 756 -13.30 -11.25 -16.22
N ALA A 757 -13.28 -12.27 -17.06
CA ALA A 757 -12.31 -12.44 -18.13
C ALA A 757 -12.57 -11.52 -19.34
N ALA A 758 -11.51 -10.97 -19.91
CA ALA A 758 -11.54 -10.30 -21.20
C ALA A 758 -11.83 -11.32 -22.32
N LEU A 759 -12.80 -10.99 -23.18
CA LEU A 759 -13.22 -11.85 -24.30
C LEU A 759 -12.38 -11.57 -25.55
N THR A 760 -12.08 -12.62 -26.32
CA THR A 760 -11.57 -12.49 -27.70
C THR A 760 -12.67 -11.99 -28.64
N TYR A 761 -12.35 -11.73 -29.91
CA TYR A 761 -13.38 -11.46 -30.93
C TYR A 761 -14.44 -12.57 -31.00
N LYS A 762 -14.02 -13.83 -30.94
CA LYS A 762 -14.91 -15.00 -30.97
C LYS A 762 -15.80 -15.06 -29.71
N GLY A 763 -15.21 -14.87 -28.53
CA GLY A 763 -15.97 -14.80 -27.29
C GLY A 763 -16.97 -13.65 -27.27
N ARG A 764 -16.57 -12.48 -27.77
CA ARG A 764 -17.40 -11.29 -27.84
C ARG A 764 -18.58 -11.48 -28.80
N GLN A 765 -18.34 -12.06 -29.97
CA GLN A 765 -19.37 -12.39 -30.94
C GLN A 765 -20.40 -13.36 -30.36
N LEU A 766 -19.96 -14.41 -29.67
CA LEU A 766 -20.86 -15.34 -28.99
C LEU A 766 -21.70 -14.62 -27.93
N TYR A 767 -21.08 -13.78 -27.10
CA TYR A 767 -21.80 -12.98 -26.11
C TYR A 767 -22.88 -12.12 -26.79
N ASP A 768 -22.56 -11.41 -27.88
CA ASP A 768 -23.50 -10.53 -28.58
C ASP A 768 -24.69 -11.29 -29.17
N ILE A 769 -24.45 -12.47 -29.75
CA ILE A 769 -25.51 -13.35 -30.26
C ILE A 769 -26.46 -13.73 -29.13
N LEU A 770 -25.92 -14.18 -27.99
CA LEU A 770 -26.74 -14.59 -26.85
C LEU A 770 -27.51 -13.43 -26.23
N LEU A 771 -26.88 -12.25 -26.10
CA LEU A 771 -27.57 -11.07 -25.60
C LEU A 771 -28.68 -10.59 -26.56
N THR A 772 -28.45 -10.71 -27.87
CA THR A 772 -29.47 -10.40 -28.89
C THR A 772 -30.66 -11.34 -28.76
N GLU A 773 -30.41 -12.64 -28.61
CA GLU A 773 -31.46 -13.65 -28.38
C GLU A 773 -32.27 -13.35 -27.11
N VAL A 774 -31.61 -12.97 -26.01
CA VAL A 774 -32.32 -12.53 -24.79
C VAL A 774 -33.22 -11.33 -25.11
N ASN A 775 -32.68 -10.30 -25.76
CA ASN A 775 -33.44 -9.11 -26.10
C ASN A 775 -34.63 -9.43 -27.00
N ASP A 776 -34.48 -10.33 -27.98
CA ASP A 776 -35.55 -10.77 -28.88
C ASP A 776 -36.65 -11.54 -28.12
N ARG A 777 -36.27 -12.43 -27.18
CA ARG A 777 -37.23 -13.16 -26.33
C ARG A 777 -37.98 -12.27 -25.35
N THR A 778 -37.37 -11.18 -24.90
CA THR A 778 -37.97 -10.25 -23.93
C THR A 778 -38.68 -9.06 -24.59
N ARG A 779 -38.54 -8.90 -25.92
CA ARG A 779 -39.09 -7.75 -26.65
C ARG A 779 -40.61 -7.69 -26.52
N GLY A 780 -41.13 -6.56 -26.03
CA GLY A 780 -42.57 -6.34 -25.89
C GLY A 780 -43.22 -7.05 -24.70
N LEU A 781 -42.42 -7.69 -23.84
CA LEU A 781 -42.90 -8.29 -22.58
C LEU A 781 -42.58 -7.36 -21.41
N GLU A 782 -43.58 -7.03 -20.59
CA GLU A 782 -43.37 -6.34 -19.30
C GLU A 782 -42.88 -7.35 -18.25
N LEU A 783 -41.61 -7.75 -18.36
CA LEU A 783 -40.97 -8.67 -17.41
C LEU A 783 -40.38 -7.90 -16.22
N GLY A 784 -40.70 -8.35 -15.01
CA GLY A 784 -39.95 -7.95 -13.81
C GLY A 784 -38.52 -8.50 -13.82
N ALA A 785 -37.62 -7.91 -13.01
CA ALA A 785 -36.20 -8.27 -12.98
C ALA A 785 -35.92 -9.79 -12.83
N PRO A 786 -36.59 -10.54 -11.93
CA PRO A 786 -36.34 -11.98 -11.79
C PRO A 786 -36.66 -12.79 -13.05
N ALA A 787 -37.73 -12.42 -13.78
CA ALA A 787 -38.13 -13.13 -14.99
C ALA A 787 -37.18 -12.85 -16.16
N TYR A 788 -36.68 -11.61 -16.27
CA TYR A 788 -35.63 -11.28 -17.22
C TYR A 788 -34.34 -12.03 -16.91
N ASP A 789 -33.90 -12.05 -15.64
CA ASP A 789 -32.66 -12.70 -15.22
C ASP A 789 -32.70 -14.22 -15.44
N GLN A 790 -33.89 -14.84 -15.34
CA GLN A 790 -34.07 -16.24 -15.71
C GLN A 790 -33.86 -16.47 -17.21
N VAL A 791 -34.47 -15.65 -18.08
CA VAL A 791 -34.26 -15.75 -19.54
C VAL A 791 -32.79 -15.52 -19.89
N LEU A 792 -32.15 -14.54 -19.25
CA LEU A 792 -30.73 -14.26 -19.40
C LEU A 792 -29.88 -15.48 -19.03
N ALA A 793 -30.14 -16.11 -17.89
CA ALA A 793 -29.45 -17.32 -17.43
C ALA A 793 -29.65 -18.51 -18.40
N ASP A 794 -30.89 -18.75 -18.84
CA ASP A 794 -31.24 -19.85 -19.72
C ASP A 794 -30.54 -19.74 -21.09
N VAL A 795 -30.52 -18.53 -21.67
CA VAL A 795 -29.85 -18.30 -22.97
C VAL A 795 -28.33 -18.37 -22.81
N PHE A 796 -27.76 -17.79 -21.74
CA PHE A 796 -26.30 -17.80 -21.51
C PHE A 796 -25.74 -19.15 -21.04
N ALA A 797 -26.60 -20.15 -20.78
CA ALA A 797 -26.16 -21.54 -20.61
C ALA A 797 -25.42 -22.07 -21.86
N ALA A 798 -25.67 -21.47 -23.04
CA ALA A 798 -24.92 -21.76 -24.27
C ALA A 798 -23.48 -21.20 -24.27
N PHE A 799 -23.11 -20.31 -23.34
CA PHE A 799 -21.74 -19.83 -23.20
C PHE A 799 -20.96 -20.76 -22.24
N PRO A 800 -19.85 -21.40 -22.65
CA PRO A 800 -19.12 -22.36 -21.81
C PRO A 800 -18.65 -21.77 -20.47
N ASP A 801 -18.91 -22.44 -19.35
CA ASP A 801 -18.55 -21.96 -18.00
C ASP A 801 -17.46 -22.81 -17.32
N ASP A 802 -16.56 -23.35 -18.12
CA ASP A 802 -15.35 -24.06 -17.69
C ASP A 802 -14.10 -23.35 -18.21
N LYS A 803 -13.11 -23.11 -17.35
CA LYS A 803 -11.92 -22.30 -17.67
C LYS A 803 -11.06 -22.90 -18.77
N ASP A 804 -10.97 -24.23 -18.84
CA ASP A 804 -10.15 -24.92 -19.83
C ASP A 804 -10.89 -24.92 -21.17
N ILE A 805 -12.21 -25.16 -21.18
CA ILE A 805 -13.03 -25.02 -22.39
C ILE A 805 -12.99 -23.59 -22.95
N LEU A 806 -13.06 -22.58 -22.08
CA LEU A 806 -12.99 -21.17 -22.47
C LEU A 806 -11.66 -20.82 -23.15
N ARG A 807 -10.54 -21.37 -22.65
CA ARG A 807 -9.21 -21.24 -23.27
C ARG A 807 -9.15 -21.99 -24.60
N ASP A 808 -9.52 -23.27 -24.60
CA ASP A 808 -9.38 -24.17 -25.75
C ASP A 808 -10.23 -23.75 -26.94
N GLN A 809 -11.39 -23.14 -26.68
CA GLN A 809 -12.23 -22.55 -27.72
C GLN A 809 -11.84 -21.11 -28.06
N GLU A 810 -10.77 -20.58 -27.46
CA GLU A 810 -10.27 -19.20 -27.65
C GLU A 810 -11.35 -18.15 -27.41
N LEU A 811 -12.18 -18.34 -26.39
CA LEU A 811 -13.26 -17.39 -26.06
C LEU A 811 -12.76 -16.27 -25.14
N ILE A 812 -11.67 -16.51 -24.40
CA ILE A 812 -11.06 -15.55 -23.47
C ILE A 812 -9.57 -15.36 -23.76
N PHE A 813 -9.05 -14.20 -23.38
CA PHE A 813 -7.61 -13.99 -23.30
C PHE A 813 -7.03 -14.60 -22.02
N CYS A 814 -5.84 -15.20 -22.13
CA CYS A 814 -5.16 -15.91 -21.06
C CYS A 814 -3.75 -15.36 -20.81
N TYR A 815 -3.36 -15.28 -19.54
CA TYR A 815 -1.99 -14.98 -19.12
C TYR A 815 -1.30 -16.26 -18.63
N TYR A 816 -0.17 -16.60 -19.23
CA TYR A 816 0.59 -17.82 -18.96
C TYR A 816 1.77 -17.52 -18.03
N LYS A 817 2.03 -18.43 -17.07
CA LYS A 817 3.22 -18.34 -16.22
C LYS A 817 3.78 -19.71 -15.84
N PRO A 818 5.11 -19.83 -15.68
CA PRO A 818 5.72 -21.05 -15.14
C PRO A 818 5.29 -21.27 -13.68
N THR A 819 5.19 -22.54 -13.29
CA THR A 819 4.95 -22.93 -11.89
C THR A 819 6.26 -23.06 -11.11
N SER A 820 6.20 -23.09 -9.78
CA SER A 820 7.38 -23.37 -8.95
C SER A 820 8.02 -24.71 -9.28
N LYS A 821 7.19 -25.71 -9.68
CA LYS A 821 7.64 -27.01 -10.18
C LYS A 821 8.50 -26.87 -11.43
N ALA A 822 8.08 -26.03 -12.38
CA ALA A 822 8.85 -25.73 -13.58
C ALA A 822 10.19 -25.05 -13.25
N LEU A 823 10.19 -24.04 -12.39
CA LEU A 823 11.41 -23.31 -12.03
C LEU A 823 12.44 -24.21 -11.34
N ALA A 824 12.00 -25.18 -10.53
CA ALA A 824 12.89 -26.17 -9.92
C ALA A 824 13.53 -27.10 -10.97
N LEU A 825 12.73 -27.63 -11.90
CA LEU A 825 13.21 -28.57 -12.93
C LEU A 825 14.14 -27.91 -13.96
N LEU A 826 13.98 -26.61 -14.23
CA LEU A 826 14.87 -25.84 -15.11
C LEU A 826 16.31 -25.72 -14.56
N SER A 827 16.52 -25.97 -13.27
CA SER A 827 17.87 -26.01 -12.66
C SER A 827 18.61 -27.35 -12.88
N GLU A 828 17.91 -28.38 -13.36
CA GLU A 828 18.47 -29.71 -13.60
C GLU A 828 18.91 -29.86 -15.06
N LYS A 829 20.19 -30.22 -15.30
CA LYS A 829 20.78 -30.32 -16.66
C LYS A 829 20.18 -31.40 -17.57
N SER A 830 19.36 -32.30 -17.04
CA SER A 830 18.83 -33.49 -17.74
C SER A 830 17.31 -33.47 -17.95
N ALA A 831 16.63 -32.37 -17.61
CA ALA A 831 15.18 -32.28 -17.69
C ALA A 831 14.70 -32.25 -19.16
N VAL A 832 13.79 -33.17 -19.50
CA VAL A 832 13.10 -33.21 -20.80
C VAL A 832 11.72 -32.59 -20.64
N PHE A 833 11.44 -31.55 -21.39
CA PHE A 833 10.16 -30.84 -21.34
C PHE A 833 9.25 -31.20 -22.53
N PRO A 834 7.92 -31.17 -22.34
CA PRO A 834 6.96 -31.23 -23.44
C PRO A 834 7.25 -30.18 -24.53
N THR A 835 6.96 -30.52 -25.78
CA THR A 835 7.23 -29.66 -26.94
C THR A 835 6.08 -28.71 -27.31
N SER A 836 5.03 -28.64 -26.49
CA SER A 836 3.86 -27.77 -26.73
C SER A 836 3.35 -27.15 -25.42
N ILE A 837 2.66 -26.01 -25.53
CA ILE A 837 2.08 -25.32 -24.37
C ILE A 837 1.05 -26.21 -23.66
N ASP A 838 0.24 -26.96 -24.40
CA ASP A 838 -0.74 -27.90 -23.83
C ASP A 838 -0.08 -29.05 -23.09
N GLY A 839 1.05 -29.55 -23.60
CA GLY A 839 1.86 -30.53 -22.88
C GLY A 839 2.42 -29.96 -21.57
N LEU A 840 2.89 -28.72 -21.58
CA LEU A 840 3.38 -28.03 -20.38
C LEU A 840 2.28 -27.77 -19.35
N LEU A 841 1.07 -27.41 -19.81
CA LEU A 841 -0.12 -27.26 -18.98
C LEU A 841 -0.55 -28.60 -18.37
N GLY A 842 -0.63 -29.66 -19.19
CA GLY A 842 -1.00 -31.00 -18.75
C GLY A 842 -0.07 -31.60 -17.69
N GLN A 843 1.22 -31.21 -17.70
CA GLN A 843 2.19 -31.62 -16.69
C GLN A 843 2.29 -30.68 -15.48
N GLY A 844 1.51 -29.58 -15.47
CA GLY A 844 1.52 -28.56 -14.42
C GLY A 844 2.83 -27.75 -14.36
N LEU A 845 3.57 -27.67 -15.47
CA LEU A 845 4.80 -26.88 -15.60
C LEU A 845 4.49 -25.42 -15.93
N VAL A 846 3.47 -25.20 -16.75
CA VAL A 846 2.85 -23.89 -16.97
C VAL A 846 1.46 -23.91 -16.35
N LYS A 847 1.01 -22.75 -15.88
CA LYS A 847 -0.40 -22.51 -15.57
C LYS A 847 -0.85 -21.24 -16.28
N PHE A 848 -2.13 -21.18 -16.60
CA PHE A 848 -2.74 -19.96 -17.13
C PHE A 848 -3.74 -19.39 -16.13
N LYS A 849 -4.01 -18.09 -16.27
CA LYS A 849 -5.15 -17.42 -15.67
C LYS A 849 -5.88 -16.60 -16.74
N PRO A 850 -7.21 -16.40 -16.66
CA PRO A 850 -7.89 -15.42 -17.50
C PRO A 850 -7.28 -14.02 -17.31
N VAL A 851 -7.17 -13.26 -18.39
CA VAL A 851 -6.84 -11.83 -18.32
C VAL A 851 -8.09 -11.09 -17.86
N THR A 852 -7.97 -10.28 -16.80
CA THR A 852 -9.09 -9.48 -16.27
C THR A 852 -9.56 -8.46 -17.31
N TYR A 853 -10.88 -8.26 -17.40
CA TYR A 853 -11.47 -7.26 -18.27
C TYR A 853 -11.35 -5.86 -17.65
N GLU A 854 -10.57 -5.00 -18.32
CA GLU A 854 -10.24 -3.65 -17.88
C GLU A 854 -11.12 -2.56 -18.50
N ASP A 855 -11.95 -2.90 -19.48
CA ASP A 855 -12.80 -1.93 -20.18
C ASP A 855 -14.24 -1.94 -19.65
N PHE A 856 -15.15 -1.32 -20.41
CA PHE A 856 -16.56 -1.14 -20.05
C PHE A 856 -17.48 -1.86 -21.02
N LEU A 857 -18.67 -2.27 -20.55
CA LEU A 857 -19.69 -2.89 -21.41
C LEU A 857 -20.18 -1.88 -22.47
N PRO A 858 -20.28 -2.28 -23.75
CA PRO A 858 -20.65 -1.38 -24.84
C PRO A 858 -22.08 -0.83 -24.75
N PHE A 859 -23.03 -1.59 -24.20
CA PHE A 859 -24.44 -1.18 -24.05
C PHE A 859 -24.83 -0.70 -22.64
N SER A 860 -24.01 -0.95 -21.62
CA SER A 860 -24.37 -0.67 -20.22
C SER A 860 -24.21 0.78 -19.83
N ALA A 861 -23.26 1.50 -20.44
CA ALA A 861 -23.15 2.95 -20.26
C ALA A 861 -24.52 3.60 -20.49
N ALA A 862 -25.17 3.26 -21.61
CA ALA A 862 -26.50 3.68 -21.97
C ALA A 862 -27.65 3.23 -21.01
N GLY A 863 -27.64 1.99 -20.54
CA GLY A 863 -28.66 1.43 -19.63
C GLY A 863 -28.67 2.09 -18.26
N ILE A 864 -27.48 2.40 -17.73
CA ILE A 864 -27.29 3.15 -16.48
C ILE A 864 -27.78 4.59 -16.63
N PHE A 865 -27.47 5.26 -17.75
CA PHE A 865 -27.97 6.59 -18.04
C PHE A 865 -29.50 6.63 -18.17
N ARG A 866 -30.13 5.64 -18.82
CA ARG A 866 -31.60 5.55 -18.95
C ARG A 866 -32.30 5.40 -17.60
N SER A 867 -31.82 4.48 -16.78
CA SER A 867 -32.48 4.12 -15.50
C SER A 867 -32.26 5.13 -14.37
N ASN A 868 -31.28 6.04 -14.51
CA ASN A 868 -31.01 7.12 -13.54
C ASN A 868 -31.81 8.40 -13.77
N LEU A 869 -32.53 8.53 -14.90
CA LEU A 869 -33.28 9.73 -15.28
C LEU A 869 -34.79 9.66 -14.94
N GLY A 870 -35.28 8.54 -14.41
CA GLY A 870 -36.71 8.32 -14.10
C GLY A 870 -37.62 8.17 -15.33
N GLU A 871 -38.90 7.86 -15.12
CA GLU A 871 -39.91 7.66 -16.19
C GLU A 871 -40.14 8.88 -17.11
N THR A 872 -39.59 10.04 -16.77
CA THR A 872 -39.74 11.30 -17.52
C THR A 872 -38.66 11.54 -18.58
N GLY A 873 -37.58 10.73 -18.60
CA GLY A 873 -36.55 10.77 -19.64
C GLY A 873 -36.99 10.02 -20.90
N GLY A 874 -37.97 10.57 -21.63
CA GLY A 874 -38.49 9.97 -22.86
C GLY A 874 -37.40 9.79 -23.93
N GLU A 875 -37.51 8.72 -24.73
CA GLU A 875 -36.73 8.60 -25.96
C GLU A 875 -36.96 9.84 -26.83
N ASN A 876 -35.89 10.43 -27.37
CA ASN A 876 -36.01 11.30 -28.53
C ASN A 876 -35.72 10.42 -29.76
N PRO A 877 -36.74 9.76 -30.36
CA PRO A 877 -36.58 8.78 -31.44
C PRO A 877 -35.93 9.35 -32.72
N THR A 878 -35.65 10.65 -32.74
CA THR A 878 -34.95 11.40 -33.77
C THR A 878 -33.41 11.34 -33.68
N ILE A 879 -32.83 10.83 -32.58
CA ILE A 879 -31.37 10.68 -32.44
C ILE A 879 -30.94 9.29 -32.96
N LYS A 880 -30.77 9.16 -34.28
CA LYS A 880 -30.02 8.05 -34.90
C LYS A 880 -28.93 8.65 -35.79
N SER A 881 -27.68 8.51 -35.37
CA SER A 881 -26.48 8.97 -36.09
C SER A 881 -25.59 7.78 -36.40
N GLU A 882 -24.83 7.87 -37.51
CA GLU A 882 -23.70 6.98 -37.76
C GLU A 882 -22.60 7.17 -36.69
N GLN A 883 -21.77 6.14 -36.50
CA GLN A 883 -20.66 6.19 -35.55
C GLN A 883 -19.64 7.26 -35.95
N ASP A 884 -19.38 8.22 -35.07
CA ASP A 884 -18.40 9.29 -35.31
C ASP A 884 -17.08 9.06 -34.55
N LYS A 885 -16.48 7.89 -34.75
CA LYS A 885 -15.17 7.58 -34.16
C LYS A 885 -14.09 8.57 -34.63
N ARG A 886 -14.14 8.94 -35.91
CA ARG A 886 -13.15 9.86 -36.50
C ARG A 886 -13.26 11.25 -35.88
N GLY A 887 -14.46 11.84 -35.81
CA GLY A 887 -14.66 13.14 -35.17
C GLY A 887 -14.29 13.12 -33.69
N PHE A 888 -14.56 12.02 -32.98
CA PHE A 888 -14.09 11.85 -31.60
C PHE A 888 -12.56 11.85 -31.49
N GLU A 889 -11.85 11.10 -32.33
CA GLU A 889 -10.38 11.04 -32.34
C GLU A 889 -9.75 12.39 -32.74
N GLU A 890 -10.41 13.13 -33.63
CA GLU A 890 -10.03 14.52 -33.98
C GLU A 890 -10.19 15.45 -32.77
N CYS A 891 -11.28 15.33 -32.00
CA CYS A 891 -11.47 16.09 -30.75
C CYS A 891 -10.48 15.70 -29.65
N LEU A 892 -10.15 14.40 -29.55
CA LEU A 892 -9.20 13.86 -28.59
C LEU A 892 -7.75 14.28 -28.90
N GLY A 893 -7.45 14.54 -30.17
CA GLY A 893 -6.10 14.82 -30.66
C GLY A 893 -5.20 13.58 -30.74
N ALA A 894 -5.78 12.38 -30.66
CA ALA A 894 -5.07 11.11 -30.73
C ALA A 894 -6.04 9.97 -31.13
N LYS A 895 -5.48 8.85 -31.61
CA LYS A 895 -6.28 7.64 -31.84
C LYS A 895 -6.61 6.94 -30.53
N THR A 896 -7.80 6.37 -30.45
CA THR A 896 -8.16 5.42 -29.40
C THR A 896 -7.44 4.09 -29.62
N GLN A 897 -6.92 3.49 -28.55
CA GLN A 897 -6.31 2.18 -28.63
C GLN A 897 -7.38 1.08 -28.69
N ASP A 898 -7.06 -0.01 -29.39
CA ASP A 898 -7.93 -1.18 -29.48
C ASP A 898 -7.70 -2.09 -28.27
N SER A 899 -8.72 -2.24 -27.43
CA SER A 899 -8.64 -3.06 -26.23
C SER A 899 -8.31 -4.52 -26.52
N MET A 900 -8.85 -5.09 -27.60
CA MET A 900 -8.60 -6.49 -27.95
C MET A 900 -7.16 -6.72 -28.37
N LYS A 901 -6.54 -5.75 -29.05
CA LYS A 901 -5.10 -5.81 -29.36
C LYS A 901 -4.26 -5.77 -28.10
N LEU A 902 -4.61 -4.92 -27.13
CA LEU A 902 -3.90 -4.85 -25.86
C LEU A 902 -3.98 -6.17 -25.08
N TYR A 903 -5.16 -6.79 -24.99
CA TYR A 903 -5.28 -8.10 -24.35
C TYR A 903 -4.54 -9.21 -25.10
N SER A 904 -4.57 -9.19 -26.44
CA SER A 904 -3.81 -10.11 -27.28
C SER A 904 -2.30 -9.96 -27.04
N GLU A 905 -1.79 -8.75 -26.89
CA GLU A 905 -0.38 -8.51 -26.55
C GLU A 905 -0.01 -9.04 -25.16
N ILE A 906 -0.87 -8.88 -24.15
CA ILE A 906 -0.66 -9.45 -22.81
C ILE A 906 -0.54 -10.96 -22.89
N GLN A 907 -1.48 -11.61 -23.59
CA GLN A 907 -1.46 -13.05 -23.81
C GLN A 907 -0.17 -13.47 -24.54
N ARG A 908 0.12 -12.86 -25.68
CA ARG A 908 1.29 -13.17 -26.51
C ARG A 908 2.58 -13.04 -25.73
N LYS A 909 2.82 -11.91 -25.03
CA LYS A 909 4.04 -11.69 -24.24
C LYS A 909 4.21 -12.75 -23.14
N SER A 910 3.11 -13.10 -22.44
CA SER A 910 3.16 -14.12 -21.38
C SER A 910 3.42 -15.52 -21.92
N LEU A 911 2.88 -15.83 -23.11
CA LEU A 911 3.09 -17.08 -23.81
C LEU A 911 4.52 -17.18 -24.34
N GLU A 912 5.02 -16.17 -25.03
CA GLU A 912 6.40 -16.07 -25.53
C GLU A 912 7.41 -16.23 -24.40
N TYR A 913 7.17 -15.61 -23.24
CA TYR A 913 8.01 -15.79 -22.06
C TYR A 913 8.09 -17.26 -21.64
N CYS A 914 6.94 -17.95 -21.58
CA CYS A 914 6.91 -19.38 -21.27
C CYS A 914 7.62 -20.21 -22.36
N LEU A 915 7.34 -19.96 -23.64
CA LEU A 915 7.94 -20.68 -24.75
C LEU A 915 9.47 -20.51 -24.76
N HIS A 916 9.96 -19.29 -24.56
CA HIS A 916 11.39 -18.99 -24.47
C HIS A 916 12.05 -19.73 -23.30
N LEU A 917 11.41 -19.72 -22.12
CA LEU A 917 11.91 -20.39 -20.93
C LEU A 917 12.10 -21.91 -21.13
N PHE A 918 11.26 -22.54 -21.95
CA PHE A 918 11.33 -23.98 -22.26
C PHE A 918 11.97 -24.30 -23.63
N ASN A 919 12.62 -23.32 -24.28
CA ASN A 919 13.22 -23.47 -25.62
C ASN A 919 12.28 -24.03 -26.70
N LEU A 920 10.98 -23.71 -26.61
CA LEU A 920 10.00 -24.09 -27.61
C LEU A 920 9.98 -23.05 -28.75
N LYS A 921 9.97 -23.52 -30.00
CA LYS A 921 9.73 -22.64 -31.15
C LYS A 921 8.24 -22.37 -31.25
N ASP A 922 7.88 -21.11 -31.47
CA ASP A 922 6.49 -20.69 -31.66
C ASP A 922 5.93 -21.35 -32.92
N THR A 923 5.15 -22.42 -32.75
CA THR A 923 4.37 -23.01 -33.83
C THR A 923 3.04 -22.29 -33.83
N GLY A 924 3.01 -21.11 -34.46
CA GLY A 924 1.80 -20.30 -34.58
C GLY A 924 0.63 -21.15 -35.08
N SER A 925 -0.44 -21.18 -34.29
CA SER A 925 -1.76 -21.68 -34.66
C SER A 925 -2.71 -20.51 -34.78
#